data_AF-A0A9P0H306-F1
#
_entry.id   AF-A0A9P0H306-F1
#
_cell.length_a   1.000
_cell.length_b   1.000
_cell.length_c   1.000
_cell.angle_alpha   90.00
_cell.angle_beta   90.00
_cell.angle_gamma   90.00
#
_symmetry.space_group_name_H-M   'P 1'
#
loop_
_entity.id
_entity.type
_entity.pdbx_description
1 polymer ?
#
loop_
_entity_poly.entity_id
_entity_poly.type
_entity_poly.pdbx_seq_one_letter_code
_entity_poly.pdbx_strand_id
1 'polypeptide(L)'
;MATQKPVEWVSTLITRFEDQLPCRAGPQTTHSRINEEQNQACLIQISRHKFSLVISGLTKILQRVNETYISVNSVPRPHGADIERNCYESLLIVLDTLEQCLSNLPKDTAKFDEAMNVKLLLRELCQFIDSSENPNAVQLKTLATKVLFALSLNFFNAVFNRISARLQELSTCSDENPDYTDIELIQYINVDVLKLTKLMNETILKFRLLKKSVHQVLIVSLERAIWNWLDTYPDEFADVQQKSNEELAKCADCLFDLLDQVSDTKKCRASAWPLQIMLLLLSPKVFEEIVTSDGGTPCSPRHSKKKQFIETVKRSIGPHTSSKQLTEAAAVTCVKLCKAVSYINTNTANVAFTLVQTIITDLKNLLFNPAKPFPRGQNFVYHDIDLMVDCFVSCFRLKPQNNEALKVCLNPNVQYIYHYILVTSLYRIITQPRLHWWPQIDIIYCKSSELRSMFTDTLNKVAQGFISHTPLRMIQSLTLKSKESVPKFKERNEEIPGYRALLLWMVRLIHADPMLMLNNQGKAGHEIQSSTLELINGLVSLVHQPSMPDIAHEAMEALLVLHQPEKIEVWNPEAPINTFWDVSSQVLFSISQKLIQHQIVNYTDILKWLREILVCRNEFLSHHKDYANVGSHIAICKQAHIKLEVVFFMYLWSIDIEAVLIAMSCFCLLCEEADIRCTTEEVTVTTLLPNYHLYQDLAQASTILTTGRAALQKRIMTLLRRIEHCVNGVQPVRDVYLYVYFFHSFLRLILIIGLFGFFFANINYFMHFFFLFGFFPVL
;
A
#
# COMPACT_ATOMS: atom_id res chain seq x y z
N MET A 1 -32.05 5.47 41.66
CA MET A 1 -31.44 6.52 40.81
C MET A 1 -29.98 6.23 40.44
N ALA A 2 -29.56 4.97 40.23
CA ALA A 2 -28.13 4.63 39.95
C ALA A 2 -27.86 4.09 38.53
N THR A 3 -28.87 4.06 37.65
CA THR A 3 -28.78 3.46 36.30
C THR A 3 -28.55 4.45 35.16
N GLN A 4 -28.61 5.77 35.40
CA GLN A 4 -28.51 6.82 34.35
C GLN A 4 -27.07 7.23 34.00
N LYS A 5 -26.11 7.10 34.93
CA LYS A 5 -24.71 7.55 34.75
C LYS A 5 -23.97 6.96 33.54
N PRO A 6 -24.17 5.68 33.14
CA PRO A 6 -23.45 5.12 32.00
C PRO A 6 -23.88 5.70 30.63
N VAL A 7 -25.13 6.12 30.48
CA VAL A 7 -25.64 6.67 29.20
C VAL A 7 -25.12 8.07 28.99
N GLU A 8 -25.20 8.91 30.02
CA GLU A 8 -24.69 10.29 29.98
C GLU A 8 -23.19 10.33 29.67
N TRP A 9 -22.41 9.42 30.23
CA TRP A 9 -20.97 9.34 29.96
C TRP A 9 -20.67 8.99 28.51
N VAL A 10 -21.39 8.02 27.92
CA VAL A 10 -21.22 7.67 26.50
C VAL A 10 -21.66 8.84 25.60
N SER A 11 -22.78 9.51 25.91
CA SER A 11 -23.19 10.71 25.20
C SER A 11 -22.14 11.82 25.28
N THR A 12 -21.54 12.04 26.45
CA THR A 12 -20.47 13.03 26.64
C THR A 12 -19.23 12.69 25.81
N LEU A 13 -18.87 11.41 25.73
CA LEU A 13 -17.75 10.96 24.91
C LEU A 13 -18.02 11.17 23.41
N ILE A 14 -19.24 10.85 22.93
CA ILE A 14 -19.65 11.09 21.54
C ILE A 14 -19.57 12.59 21.21
N THR A 15 -20.04 13.46 22.10
CA THR A 15 -19.94 14.92 21.93
C THR A 15 -18.48 15.37 21.88
N ARG A 16 -17.63 14.88 22.79
CA ARG A 16 -16.20 15.20 22.79
C ARG A 16 -15.50 14.77 21.50
N PHE A 17 -15.82 13.57 21.01
CA PHE A 17 -15.31 13.08 19.73
C PHE A 17 -15.73 14.00 18.59
N GLU A 18 -17.01 14.38 18.52
CA GLU A 18 -17.52 15.30 17.50
C GLU A 18 -16.83 16.67 17.54
N ASP A 19 -16.63 17.23 18.74
CA ASP A 19 -16.01 18.54 18.92
C ASP A 19 -14.51 18.56 18.56
N GLN A 20 -13.86 17.40 18.51
CA GLN A 20 -12.46 17.27 18.12
C GLN A 20 -12.25 16.99 16.63
N LEU A 21 -13.30 16.71 15.87
CA LEU A 21 -13.19 16.51 14.44
C LEU A 21 -12.65 17.77 13.74
N PRO A 22 -11.85 17.65 12.66
CA PRO A 22 -11.29 18.79 11.93
C PRO A 22 -12.33 19.85 11.55
N CYS A 23 -13.55 19.45 11.21
CA CYS A 23 -14.63 20.38 10.83
C CYS A 23 -15.11 21.30 11.97
N ARG A 24 -14.81 20.98 13.23
CA ARG A 24 -15.13 21.77 14.42
C ARG A 24 -13.90 22.37 15.11
N ALA A 25 -12.82 21.60 15.23
CA ALA A 25 -11.63 22.01 15.96
C ALA A 25 -10.67 22.90 15.13
N GLY A 26 -10.79 22.90 13.80
CA GLY A 26 -9.86 23.58 12.91
C GLY A 26 -8.56 22.78 12.66
N PRO A 27 -7.45 23.42 12.24
CA PRO A 27 -6.22 22.75 11.87
C PRO A 27 -5.67 21.88 13.01
N GLN A 28 -5.38 20.61 12.70
CA GLN A 28 -4.91 19.67 13.71
C GLN A 28 -3.47 19.99 14.16
N THR A 29 -3.27 20.01 15.47
CA THR A 29 -1.96 19.97 16.12
C THR A 29 -1.62 18.54 16.52
N THR A 30 -0.35 18.25 16.80
CA THR A 30 0.08 16.92 17.30
C THR A 30 -0.73 16.47 18.52
N HIS A 31 -1.03 17.40 19.44
CA HIS A 31 -1.80 17.11 20.64
C HIS A 31 -3.28 16.85 20.36
N SER A 32 -3.89 17.56 19.41
CA SER A 32 -5.29 17.29 19.04
C SER A 32 -5.44 15.94 18.34
N ARG A 33 -4.47 15.52 17.52
CA ARG A 33 -4.49 14.22 16.86
C ARG A 33 -4.42 13.06 17.85
N ILE A 34 -3.53 13.14 18.83
CA ILE A 34 -3.43 12.14 19.91
C ILE A 34 -4.75 12.03 20.69
N ASN A 35 -5.39 13.15 20.99
CA ASN A 35 -6.67 13.15 21.70
C ASN A 35 -7.81 12.56 20.87
N GLU A 36 -7.84 12.84 19.56
CA GLU A 36 -8.79 12.24 18.64
C GLU A 36 -8.63 10.72 18.59
N GLU A 37 -7.40 10.23 18.37
CA GLU A 37 -7.06 8.80 18.34
C GLU A 37 -7.47 8.10 19.66
N GLN A 38 -7.25 8.76 20.81
CA GLN A 38 -7.67 8.24 22.11
C GLN A 38 -9.20 8.17 22.27
N ASN A 39 -9.94 9.21 21.86
CA ASN A 39 -11.40 9.22 21.92
C ASN A 39 -12.02 8.20 20.97
N GLN A 40 -11.44 8.07 19.76
CA GLN A 40 -11.80 7.05 18.78
C GLN A 40 -11.64 5.64 19.39
N ALA A 41 -10.46 5.34 19.96
CA ALA A 41 -10.19 4.06 20.62
C ALA A 41 -11.18 3.78 21.76
N CYS A 42 -11.50 4.78 22.58
CA CYS A 42 -12.50 4.66 23.65
C CYS A 42 -13.89 4.32 23.09
N LEU A 43 -14.36 5.02 22.06
CA LEU A 43 -15.66 4.75 21.43
C LEU A 43 -15.75 3.33 20.89
N ILE A 44 -14.69 2.86 20.23
CA ILE A 44 -14.60 1.49 19.70
C ILE A 44 -14.72 0.48 20.84
N GLN A 45 -14.01 0.67 21.95
CA GLN A 45 -14.10 -0.23 23.10
C GLN A 45 -15.49 -0.25 23.73
N ILE A 46 -16.13 0.92 23.89
CA ILE A 46 -17.46 1.06 24.49
C ILE A 46 -18.54 0.49 23.59
N SER A 47 -18.38 0.58 22.27
CA SER A 47 -19.33 0.07 21.29
C SER A 47 -19.67 -1.41 21.52
N ARG A 48 -18.72 -2.20 22.05
CA ARG A 48 -18.89 -3.61 22.42
C ARG A 48 -19.97 -3.84 23.49
N HIS A 49 -20.25 -2.85 24.32
CA HIS A 49 -21.21 -2.93 25.43
C HIS A 49 -22.43 -2.01 25.24
N LYS A 50 -22.28 -0.91 24.51
CA LYS A 50 -23.31 0.12 24.29
C LYS A 50 -23.49 0.43 22.80
N PHE A 51 -23.53 -0.63 21.99
CA PHE A 51 -23.58 -0.58 20.53
C PHE A 51 -24.63 0.41 19.99
N SER A 52 -25.90 0.23 20.36
CA SER A 52 -27.01 1.06 19.89
C SER A 52 -26.77 2.57 20.09
N LEU A 53 -26.23 2.96 21.26
CA LEU A 53 -25.99 4.37 21.58
C LEU A 53 -24.82 4.96 20.79
N VAL A 54 -23.72 4.21 20.68
CA VAL A 54 -22.53 4.63 19.94
C VAL A 54 -22.84 4.74 18.45
N ILE A 55 -23.46 3.73 17.84
CA ILE A 55 -23.83 3.75 16.42
C ILE A 55 -24.82 4.88 16.13
N SER A 56 -25.88 5.04 16.95
CA SER A 56 -26.82 6.15 16.78
C SER A 56 -26.13 7.52 16.84
N GLY A 57 -25.18 7.69 17.76
CA GLY A 57 -24.37 8.90 17.87
C GLY A 57 -23.51 9.15 16.63
N LEU A 58 -22.72 8.16 16.23
CA LEU A 58 -21.85 8.24 15.06
C LEU A 58 -22.63 8.45 13.76
N THR A 59 -23.77 7.79 13.57
CA THR A 59 -24.66 8.01 12.40
C THR A 59 -25.16 9.45 12.34
N LYS A 60 -25.53 10.05 13.48
CA LYS A 60 -25.96 11.45 13.54
C LYS A 60 -24.80 12.41 13.23
N ILE A 61 -23.59 12.10 13.69
CA ILE A 61 -22.39 12.88 13.34
C ILE A 61 -22.12 12.78 11.84
N LEU A 62 -22.11 11.57 11.28
CA LEU A 62 -21.91 11.32 9.85
C LEU A 62 -22.90 12.13 9.01
N GLN A 63 -24.19 12.09 9.36
CA GLN A 63 -25.23 12.85 8.69
C GLN A 63 -24.94 14.37 8.71
N ARG A 64 -24.65 14.95 9.89
CA ARG A 64 -24.37 16.39 10.04
C ARG A 64 -23.14 16.83 9.25
N VAL A 65 -22.06 16.06 9.32
CA VAL A 65 -20.81 16.38 8.61
C VAL A 65 -21.03 16.27 7.10
N ASN A 66 -21.76 15.24 6.62
CA ASN A 66 -22.04 15.07 5.20
C ASN A 66 -22.95 16.19 4.64
N GLU A 67 -24.01 16.57 5.37
CA GLU A 67 -24.87 17.70 5.01
C GLU A 67 -24.05 19.00 4.89
N THR A 68 -23.11 19.21 5.81
CA THR A 68 -22.20 20.36 5.77
C THR A 68 -21.26 20.28 4.56
N TYR A 69 -20.65 19.13 4.32
CA TYR A 69 -19.76 18.89 3.18
C TYR A 69 -20.45 19.19 1.84
N ILE A 70 -21.66 18.65 1.63
CA ILE A 70 -22.46 18.88 0.42
C ILE A 70 -22.87 20.37 0.29
N SER A 71 -23.22 21.02 1.41
CA SER A 71 -23.60 22.44 1.40
C SER A 71 -22.45 23.37 1.03
N VAL A 72 -21.21 23.00 1.38
CA VAL A 72 -20.00 23.78 1.07
C VAL A 72 -19.57 23.54 -0.38
N ASN A 73 -19.69 22.30 -0.86
CA ASN A 73 -19.33 21.94 -2.23
C ASN A 73 -20.30 22.53 -3.28
N SER A 74 -21.58 22.74 -2.91
CA SER A 74 -22.58 23.29 -3.83
C SER A 74 -22.54 24.82 -4.01
N VAL A 75 -21.92 25.57 -3.08
CA VAL A 75 -21.90 27.04 -3.13
C VAL A 75 -20.49 27.59 -2.90
N PRO A 76 -19.87 28.29 -3.87
CA PRO A 76 -18.55 28.90 -3.69
C PRO A 76 -18.60 29.97 -2.59
N ARG A 77 -17.82 29.79 -1.52
CA ARG A 77 -17.70 30.75 -0.41
C ARG A 77 -16.24 31.13 -0.17
N PRO A 78 -15.94 32.38 0.24
CA PRO A 78 -14.63 32.71 0.78
C PRO A 78 -14.37 31.85 2.02
N HIS A 79 -13.23 31.16 2.06
CA HIS A 79 -12.83 30.13 3.07
C HIS A 79 -13.53 28.76 2.93
N GLY A 80 -14.27 28.52 1.84
CA GLY A 80 -14.97 27.25 1.60
C GLY A 80 -14.04 26.04 1.44
N ALA A 81 -12.85 26.22 0.86
CA ALA A 81 -11.91 25.12 0.59
C ALA A 81 -11.33 24.49 1.88
N ASP A 82 -11.03 25.30 2.90
CA ASP A 82 -10.53 24.79 4.18
C ASP A 82 -11.62 24.04 4.95
N ILE A 83 -12.86 24.55 4.91
CA ILE A 83 -14.02 23.88 5.52
C ILE A 83 -14.33 22.57 4.79
N GLU A 84 -14.26 22.56 3.46
CA GLU A 84 -14.45 21.36 2.64
C GLU A 84 -13.43 20.29 3.02
N ARG A 85 -12.14 20.64 3.06
CA ARG A 85 -11.06 19.74 3.45
C ARG A 85 -11.28 19.18 4.86
N ASN A 86 -11.61 20.04 5.81
CA ASN A 86 -11.84 19.62 7.19
C ASN A 86 -13.07 18.69 7.32
N CYS A 87 -14.14 18.96 6.57
CA CYS A 87 -15.31 18.07 6.52
C CYS A 87 -14.95 16.73 5.87
N TYR A 88 -14.18 16.73 4.80
CA TYR A 88 -13.68 15.52 4.14
C TYR A 88 -12.86 14.65 5.09
N GLU A 89 -11.85 15.22 5.76
CA GLU A 89 -11.04 14.50 6.75
C GLU A 89 -11.92 13.97 7.91
N SER A 90 -12.90 14.76 8.37
CA SER A 90 -13.85 14.33 9.41
C SER A 90 -14.73 13.15 8.95
N LEU A 91 -15.18 13.13 7.69
CA LEU A 91 -15.94 12.00 7.14
C LEU A 91 -15.10 10.72 7.12
N LEU A 92 -13.82 10.81 6.75
CA LEU A 92 -12.89 9.67 6.79
C LEU A 92 -12.79 9.09 8.21
N ILE A 93 -12.57 9.95 9.21
CA ILE A 93 -12.44 9.54 10.62
C ILE A 93 -13.73 8.88 11.13
N VAL A 94 -14.90 9.47 10.82
CA VAL A 94 -16.20 8.94 11.29
C VAL A 94 -16.51 7.59 10.63
N LEU A 95 -16.29 7.45 9.32
CA LEU A 95 -16.51 6.18 8.62
C LEU A 95 -15.54 5.09 9.10
N ASP A 96 -14.27 5.41 9.31
CA ASP A 96 -13.28 4.49 9.87
C ASP A 96 -13.68 4.03 11.29
N THR A 97 -14.12 4.97 12.13
CA THR A 97 -14.62 4.64 13.48
C THR A 97 -15.85 3.73 13.44
N LEU A 98 -16.80 3.99 12.52
CA LEU A 98 -17.98 3.15 12.33
C LEU A 98 -17.63 1.72 11.89
N GLU A 99 -16.68 1.58 10.95
CA GLU A 99 -16.18 0.29 10.47
C GLU A 99 -15.59 -0.50 11.65
N GLN A 100 -14.68 0.11 12.41
CA GLN A 100 -14.03 -0.55 13.54
C GLN A 100 -15.03 -0.93 14.66
N CYS A 101 -16.07 -0.12 14.90
CA CYS A 101 -17.12 -0.46 15.86
C CYS A 101 -17.94 -1.69 15.41
N LEU A 102 -18.26 -1.80 14.12
CA LEU A 102 -19.05 -2.89 13.56
C LEU A 102 -18.25 -4.20 13.46
N SER A 103 -17.00 -4.12 13.04
CA SER A 103 -16.09 -5.28 12.90
C SER A 103 -15.77 -5.94 14.24
N ASN A 104 -15.90 -5.21 15.35
CA ASN A 104 -15.62 -5.69 16.71
C ASN A 104 -16.88 -6.08 17.53
N LEU A 105 -18.03 -6.27 16.90
CA LEU A 105 -19.29 -6.55 17.59
C LEU A 105 -19.36 -7.98 18.18
N PRO A 106 -19.76 -8.17 19.45
CA PRO A 106 -20.00 -9.50 20.02
C PRO A 106 -21.23 -10.20 19.40
N LYS A 107 -21.17 -11.52 19.26
CA LYS A 107 -22.18 -12.35 18.56
C LYS A 107 -23.60 -12.34 19.17
N ASP A 108 -23.76 -11.98 20.45
CA ASP A 108 -25.01 -12.17 21.20
C ASP A 108 -25.85 -10.89 21.44
N THR A 109 -25.60 -9.81 20.70
CA THR A 109 -26.08 -8.47 21.12
C THR A 109 -27.40 -8.00 20.48
N ALA A 110 -27.93 -8.66 19.45
CA ALA A 110 -29.01 -8.15 18.60
C ALA A 110 -30.33 -7.82 19.34
N LYS A 111 -30.58 -6.54 19.64
CA LYS A 111 -31.83 -6.01 20.24
C LYS A 111 -32.61 -5.13 19.25
N PHE A 112 -33.92 -4.98 19.46
CA PHE A 112 -34.83 -4.22 18.58
C PHE A 112 -34.41 -2.76 18.29
N ASP A 113 -33.88 -2.03 19.29
CA ASP A 113 -33.39 -0.65 19.11
C ASP A 113 -32.24 -0.55 18.10
N GLU A 114 -31.47 -1.63 17.92
CA GLU A 114 -30.33 -1.69 17.01
C GLU A 114 -30.80 -1.75 15.56
N ALA A 115 -31.94 -2.41 15.28
CA ALA A 115 -32.48 -2.53 13.93
C ALA A 115 -32.89 -1.19 13.31
N MET A 116 -33.37 -0.23 14.12
CA MET A 116 -33.70 1.12 13.64
C MET A 116 -32.45 1.94 13.33
N ASN A 117 -31.46 1.89 14.22
CA ASN A 117 -30.17 2.58 14.01
C ASN A 117 -29.44 2.04 12.78
N VAL A 118 -29.48 0.73 12.55
CA VAL A 118 -28.93 0.09 11.35
C VAL A 118 -29.62 0.59 10.08
N LYS A 119 -30.95 0.75 10.07
CA LYS A 119 -31.68 1.30 8.92
C LYS A 119 -31.28 2.74 8.61
N LEU A 120 -31.10 3.56 9.64
CA LEU A 120 -30.64 4.95 9.50
C LEU A 120 -29.21 4.99 8.94
N LEU A 121 -28.31 4.20 9.52
CA LEU A 121 -26.93 4.11 9.03
C LEU A 121 -26.88 3.65 7.57
N LEU A 122 -27.63 2.61 7.21
CA LEU A 122 -27.68 2.10 5.84
C LEU A 122 -28.15 3.16 4.84
N ARG A 123 -29.12 4.01 5.23
CA ARG A 123 -29.56 5.14 4.40
C ARG A 123 -28.43 6.16 4.18
N GLU A 124 -27.65 6.48 5.21
CA GLU A 124 -26.52 7.41 5.07
C GLU A 124 -25.40 6.80 4.21
N LEU A 125 -25.09 5.51 4.37
CA LEU A 125 -24.07 4.83 3.58
C LEU A 125 -24.37 4.84 2.07
N CYS A 126 -25.63 4.68 1.67
CA CYS A 126 -26.01 4.69 0.25
C CYS A 126 -25.61 6.00 -0.46
N GLN A 127 -25.55 7.14 0.25
CA GLN A 127 -25.17 8.44 -0.34
C GLN A 127 -23.71 8.48 -0.81
N PHE A 128 -22.84 7.68 -0.19
CA PHE A 128 -21.41 7.59 -0.54
C PHE A 128 -21.13 6.53 -1.62
N ILE A 129 -22.08 5.62 -1.89
CA ILE A 129 -21.90 4.54 -2.88
C ILE A 129 -22.14 5.05 -4.31
N ASP A 130 -23.02 6.04 -4.46
CA ASP A 130 -23.42 6.68 -5.74
C ASP A 130 -22.45 7.79 -6.21
N SER A 131 -21.35 8.03 -5.50
CA SER A 131 -20.57 9.26 -5.69
C SER A 131 -19.73 9.29 -6.98
N SER A 132 -19.63 10.49 -7.55
CA SER A 132 -18.96 10.86 -8.82
C SER A 132 -17.46 10.48 -8.88
N GLU A 133 -16.85 10.54 -10.08
CA GLU A 133 -15.43 10.22 -10.34
C GLU A 133 -14.40 11.17 -9.67
N ASN A 134 -14.77 11.91 -8.62
CA ASN A 134 -13.85 12.72 -7.84
C ASN A 134 -12.95 11.81 -6.97
N PRO A 135 -11.61 12.00 -6.92
CA PRO A 135 -10.71 11.23 -6.04
C PRO A 135 -11.17 11.16 -4.57
N ASN A 136 -11.69 12.25 -4.02
CA ASN A 136 -12.22 12.31 -2.65
C ASN A 136 -13.44 11.37 -2.48
N ALA A 137 -14.32 11.33 -3.48
CA ALA A 137 -15.48 10.45 -3.48
C ALA A 137 -15.07 8.96 -3.53
N VAL A 138 -13.98 8.61 -4.22
CA VAL A 138 -13.47 7.23 -4.28
C VAL A 138 -13.03 6.72 -2.90
N GLN A 139 -12.32 7.54 -2.13
CA GLN A 139 -11.87 7.14 -0.79
C GLN A 139 -13.04 7.00 0.19
N LEU A 140 -13.99 7.94 0.16
CA LEU A 140 -15.23 7.87 0.96
C LEU A 140 -16.06 6.63 0.61
N LYS A 141 -16.23 6.34 -0.68
CA LYS A 141 -16.90 5.12 -1.16
C LYS A 141 -16.20 3.86 -0.65
N THR A 142 -14.86 3.84 -0.67
CA THR A 142 -14.08 2.70 -0.17
C THR A 142 -14.32 2.46 1.32
N LEU A 143 -14.34 3.50 2.15
CA LEU A 143 -14.66 3.34 3.57
C LEU A 143 -16.13 2.98 3.79
N ALA A 144 -17.07 3.62 3.10
CA ALA A 144 -18.50 3.33 3.22
C ALA A 144 -18.84 1.88 2.87
N THR A 145 -18.19 1.30 1.85
CA THR A 145 -18.37 -0.11 1.48
C THR A 145 -17.77 -1.07 2.52
N LYS A 146 -16.66 -0.71 3.19
CA LYS A 146 -16.15 -1.47 4.35
C LYS A 146 -17.12 -1.42 5.54
N VAL A 147 -17.68 -0.26 5.86
CA VAL A 147 -18.72 -0.12 6.90
C VAL A 147 -19.92 -1.00 6.55
N LEU A 148 -20.38 -1.00 5.29
CA LEU A 148 -21.49 -1.84 4.83
C LEU A 148 -21.17 -3.34 4.94
N PHE A 149 -19.95 -3.75 4.60
CA PHE A 149 -19.49 -5.13 4.72
C PHE A 149 -19.49 -5.60 6.18
N ALA A 150 -18.95 -4.79 7.09
CA ALA A 150 -18.97 -5.05 8.53
C ALA A 150 -20.40 -5.07 9.10
N LEU A 151 -21.27 -4.16 8.62
CA LEU A 151 -22.68 -4.10 9.00
C LEU A 151 -23.43 -5.38 8.61
N SER A 152 -23.21 -5.88 7.39
CA SER A 152 -23.95 -7.04 6.88
C SER A 152 -23.54 -8.35 7.55
N LEU A 153 -22.38 -8.41 8.21
CA LEU A 153 -21.94 -9.59 8.96
C LEU A 153 -22.97 -10.00 10.02
N ASN A 154 -23.43 -9.02 10.82
CA ASN A 154 -24.35 -9.22 11.94
C ASN A 154 -25.79 -8.80 11.62
N PHE A 155 -25.99 -7.85 10.69
CA PHE A 155 -27.31 -7.29 10.36
C PHE A 155 -27.76 -7.58 8.91
N PHE A 156 -27.37 -8.74 8.38
CA PHE A 156 -27.70 -9.17 7.00
C PHE A 156 -29.18 -8.96 6.63
N ASN A 157 -30.12 -9.32 7.49
CA ASN A 157 -31.54 -9.21 7.18
C ASN A 157 -31.99 -7.76 6.92
N ALA A 158 -31.39 -6.77 7.57
CA ALA A 158 -31.72 -5.37 7.33
C ALA A 158 -31.29 -4.93 5.92
N VAL A 159 -30.08 -5.32 5.52
CA VAL A 159 -29.53 -5.02 4.19
C VAL A 159 -30.28 -5.82 3.11
N PHE A 160 -30.49 -7.12 3.33
CA PHE A 160 -31.25 -8.01 2.44
C PHE A 160 -32.67 -7.50 2.20
N ASN A 161 -33.39 -7.07 3.24
CA ASN A 161 -34.75 -6.55 3.09
C ASN A 161 -34.79 -5.26 2.25
N ARG A 162 -33.76 -4.41 2.34
CA ARG A 162 -33.63 -3.22 1.50
C ARG A 162 -33.41 -3.60 0.03
N ILE A 163 -32.52 -4.56 -0.23
CA ILE A 163 -32.27 -5.09 -1.58
C ILE A 163 -33.53 -5.73 -2.16
N SER A 164 -34.21 -6.59 -1.40
CA SER A 164 -35.46 -7.26 -1.81
C SER A 164 -36.58 -6.26 -2.09
N ALA A 165 -36.75 -5.23 -1.25
CA ALA A 165 -37.71 -4.16 -1.51
C ALA A 165 -37.40 -3.43 -2.83
N ARG A 166 -36.13 -3.09 -3.09
CA ARG A 166 -35.74 -2.47 -4.35
C ARG A 166 -35.98 -3.38 -5.56
N LEU A 167 -35.68 -4.67 -5.45
CA LEU A 167 -35.98 -5.65 -6.50
C LEU A 167 -37.48 -5.72 -6.79
N GLN A 168 -38.31 -5.66 -5.76
CA GLN A 168 -39.76 -5.64 -5.90
C GLN A 168 -40.23 -4.35 -6.59
N GLU A 169 -39.73 -3.19 -6.19
CA GLU A 169 -40.06 -1.91 -6.82
C GLU A 169 -39.68 -1.91 -8.31
N LEU A 170 -38.46 -2.34 -8.64
CA LEU A 170 -37.95 -2.42 -10.01
C LEU A 170 -38.71 -3.42 -10.89
N SER A 171 -39.29 -4.48 -10.30
CA SER A 171 -40.12 -5.45 -11.03
C SER A 171 -41.43 -4.88 -11.54
N THR A 172 -41.90 -3.79 -10.94
CA THR A 172 -43.13 -3.08 -11.31
C THR A 172 -42.88 -1.69 -11.89
N CYS A 173 -41.62 -1.28 -11.98
CA CYS A 173 -41.25 0.08 -12.35
C CYS A 173 -41.39 0.31 -13.87
N SER A 174 -42.13 1.35 -14.24
CA SER A 174 -42.26 1.78 -15.64
C SER A 174 -41.17 2.75 -16.09
N ASP A 175 -40.40 3.35 -15.18
CA ASP A 175 -39.37 4.34 -15.48
C ASP A 175 -38.26 3.75 -16.38
N GLU A 176 -37.80 4.53 -17.34
CA GLU A 176 -36.74 4.15 -18.29
C GLU A 176 -35.34 4.25 -17.65
N ASN A 177 -35.14 5.11 -16.64
CA ASN A 177 -33.88 5.26 -15.91
C ASN A 177 -34.07 5.10 -14.40
N PRO A 178 -34.43 3.90 -13.92
CA PRO A 178 -34.62 3.67 -12.50
C PRO A 178 -33.30 3.72 -11.71
N ASP A 179 -33.37 4.11 -10.45
CA ASP A 179 -32.26 4.10 -9.50
C ASP A 179 -31.85 2.65 -9.13
N TYR A 180 -30.57 2.34 -9.33
CA TYR A 180 -29.97 1.02 -9.11
C TYR A 180 -29.11 0.93 -7.84
N THR A 181 -28.91 2.01 -7.08
CA THR A 181 -27.93 2.09 -5.99
C THR A 181 -28.14 0.99 -4.93
N ASP A 182 -29.38 0.70 -4.58
CA ASP A 182 -29.68 -0.35 -3.58
C ASP A 182 -29.39 -1.77 -4.12
N ILE A 183 -29.39 -1.99 -5.43
CA ILE A 183 -28.99 -3.27 -6.05
C ILE A 183 -27.47 -3.43 -5.99
N GLU A 184 -26.72 -2.34 -6.19
CA GLU A 184 -25.27 -2.31 -6.05
C GLU A 184 -24.80 -2.58 -4.61
N LEU A 185 -25.68 -2.63 -3.60
CA LEU A 185 -25.28 -3.08 -2.27
C LEU A 185 -24.82 -4.55 -2.28
N ILE A 186 -25.34 -5.37 -3.20
CA ILE A 186 -25.01 -6.80 -3.31
C ILE A 186 -23.50 -7.04 -3.48
N GLN A 187 -22.79 -6.17 -4.20
CA GLN A 187 -21.34 -6.32 -4.42
C GLN A 187 -20.46 -5.99 -3.19
N TYR A 188 -21.05 -5.45 -2.11
CA TYR A 188 -20.31 -4.94 -0.95
C TYR A 188 -20.71 -5.61 0.37
N ILE A 189 -21.62 -6.58 0.34
CA ILE A 189 -22.04 -7.29 1.54
C ILE A 189 -21.19 -8.54 1.81
N ASN A 190 -20.95 -8.80 3.08
CA ASN A 190 -20.49 -10.07 3.61
C ASN A 190 -21.63 -11.10 3.57
N VAL A 191 -21.42 -12.20 2.84
CA VAL A 191 -22.36 -13.31 2.73
C VAL A 191 -21.63 -14.64 2.93
N ASP A 192 -22.17 -15.48 3.83
CA ASP A 192 -21.84 -16.91 3.93
C ASP A 192 -22.70 -17.71 2.93
N VAL A 193 -22.49 -19.02 2.84
CA VAL A 193 -23.19 -19.90 1.89
C VAL A 193 -24.72 -19.82 2.02
N LEU A 194 -25.25 -19.65 3.25
CA LEU A 194 -26.69 -19.58 3.49
C LEU A 194 -27.27 -18.24 3.02
N LYS A 195 -26.59 -17.14 3.37
CA LYS A 195 -26.96 -15.78 2.94
C LYS A 195 -26.87 -15.63 1.42
N LEU A 196 -25.85 -16.20 0.80
CA LEU A 196 -25.69 -16.22 -0.66
C LEU A 196 -26.83 -17.00 -1.32
N THR A 197 -27.16 -18.20 -0.82
CA THR A 197 -28.27 -19.01 -1.33
C THR A 197 -29.61 -18.26 -1.21
N LYS A 198 -29.85 -17.57 -0.09
CA LYS A 198 -31.04 -16.74 0.11
C LYS A 198 -31.12 -15.57 -0.87
N LEU A 199 -30.00 -14.89 -1.12
CA LEU A 199 -29.91 -13.78 -2.09
C LEU A 199 -30.16 -14.25 -3.54
N MET A 200 -29.59 -15.40 -3.92
CA MET A 200 -29.82 -15.97 -5.25
C MET A 200 -31.28 -16.36 -5.45
N ASN A 201 -31.91 -17.01 -4.46
CA ASN A 201 -33.33 -17.33 -4.52
C ASN A 201 -34.21 -16.08 -4.72
N GLU A 202 -33.96 -15.02 -3.96
CA GLU A 202 -34.71 -13.76 -4.09
C GLU A 202 -34.55 -13.16 -5.50
N THR A 203 -33.33 -13.17 -6.03
CA THR A 203 -33.05 -12.72 -7.39
C THR A 203 -33.83 -13.56 -8.41
N ILE A 204 -33.78 -14.89 -8.31
CA ILE A 204 -34.45 -15.81 -9.25
C ILE A 204 -35.96 -15.55 -9.30
N LEU A 205 -36.60 -15.31 -8.15
CA LEU A 205 -38.04 -15.05 -8.06
C LEU A 205 -38.46 -13.78 -8.82
N LYS A 206 -37.60 -12.76 -8.89
CA LYS A 206 -37.90 -11.48 -9.53
C LYS A 206 -37.30 -11.34 -10.93
N PHE A 207 -36.29 -12.13 -11.27
CA PHE A 207 -35.44 -11.92 -12.45
C PHE A 207 -36.20 -11.68 -13.76
N ARG A 208 -37.23 -12.52 -14.03
CA ARG A 208 -38.03 -12.43 -15.27
C ARG A 208 -38.88 -11.17 -15.38
N LEU A 209 -39.16 -10.51 -14.26
CA LEU A 209 -39.97 -9.30 -14.19
C LEU A 209 -39.13 -8.03 -14.38
N LEU A 210 -37.81 -8.14 -14.31
CA LEU A 210 -36.90 -6.99 -14.35
C LEU A 210 -36.56 -6.57 -15.79
N LYS A 211 -36.30 -5.27 -15.97
CA LYS A 211 -35.82 -4.71 -17.24
C LYS A 211 -34.35 -5.11 -17.52
N LYS A 212 -33.95 -5.07 -18.80
CA LYS A 212 -32.59 -5.43 -19.26
C LYS A 212 -31.47 -4.62 -18.59
N SER A 213 -31.70 -3.36 -18.24
CA SER A 213 -30.73 -2.53 -17.51
C SER A 213 -30.45 -3.06 -16.10
N VAL A 214 -31.50 -3.47 -15.38
CA VAL A 214 -31.37 -4.07 -14.04
C VAL A 214 -30.65 -5.41 -14.10
N HIS A 215 -30.89 -6.22 -15.15
CA HIS A 215 -30.17 -7.47 -15.34
C HIS A 215 -28.64 -7.26 -15.40
N GLN A 216 -28.18 -6.20 -16.06
CA GLN A 216 -26.73 -5.91 -16.16
C GLN A 216 -26.11 -5.61 -14.79
N VAL A 217 -26.77 -4.75 -14.00
CA VAL A 217 -26.30 -4.41 -12.65
C VAL A 217 -26.31 -5.65 -11.73
N LEU A 218 -27.37 -6.47 -11.83
CA LEU A 218 -27.47 -7.72 -11.06
C LEU A 218 -26.39 -8.73 -11.41
N ILE A 219 -26.08 -8.90 -12.70
CA ILE A 219 -25.04 -9.84 -13.14
C ILE A 219 -23.69 -9.47 -12.50
N VAL A 220 -23.29 -8.20 -12.59
CA VAL A 220 -22.03 -7.72 -12.03
C VAL A 220 -22.05 -7.84 -10.50
N SER A 221 -23.16 -7.44 -9.87
CA SER A 221 -23.26 -7.44 -8.41
C SER A 221 -23.22 -8.85 -7.83
N LEU A 222 -23.94 -9.81 -8.42
CA LEU A 222 -23.95 -11.21 -7.99
C LEU A 222 -22.59 -11.88 -8.21
N GLU A 223 -21.91 -11.59 -9.33
CA GLU A 223 -20.55 -12.09 -9.54
C GLU A 223 -19.62 -11.60 -8.42
N ARG A 224 -19.69 -10.32 -8.05
CA ARG A 224 -18.90 -9.74 -6.95
C ARG A 224 -19.28 -10.34 -5.59
N ALA A 225 -20.55 -10.58 -5.32
CA ALA A 225 -20.98 -11.23 -4.08
C ALA A 225 -20.41 -12.66 -3.95
N ILE A 226 -20.38 -13.43 -5.04
CA ILE A 226 -19.75 -14.75 -5.06
C ILE A 226 -18.24 -14.64 -4.80
N TRP A 227 -17.55 -13.68 -5.41
CA TRP A 227 -16.13 -13.45 -5.13
C TRP A 227 -15.85 -13.05 -3.68
N ASN A 228 -16.66 -12.15 -3.11
CA ASN A 228 -16.55 -11.78 -1.71
C ASN A 228 -16.73 -12.99 -0.80
N TRP A 229 -17.70 -13.88 -1.09
CA TRP A 229 -17.86 -15.13 -0.37
C TRP A 229 -16.63 -16.03 -0.48
N LEU A 230 -16.08 -16.24 -1.69
CA LEU A 230 -14.85 -17.02 -1.91
C LEU A 230 -13.65 -16.46 -1.14
N ASP A 231 -13.47 -15.13 -1.13
CA ASP A 231 -12.35 -14.47 -0.47
C ASP A 231 -12.50 -14.46 1.06
N THR A 232 -13.73 -14.40 1.58
CA THR A 232 -14.02 -14.32 3.02
C THR A 232 -14.14 -15.70 3.67
N TYR A 233 -14.76 -16.66 2.98
CA TYR A 233 -15.06 -18.01 3.47
C TYR A 233 -14.55 -19.08 2.48
N PRO A 234 -13.24 -19.12 2.18
CA PRO A 234 -12.66 -20.06 1.21
C PRO A 234 -12.91 -21.53 1.57
N ASP A 235 -12.98 -21.84 2.88
CA ASP A 235 -13.25 -23.19 3.38
C ASP A 235 -14.68 -23.66 3.04
N GLU A 236 -15.68 -22.77 3.11
CA GLU A 236 -17.06 -23.10 2.70
C GLU A 236 -17.12 -23.45 1.21
N PHE A 237 -16.36 -22.73 0.37
CA PHE A 237 -16.28 -23.06 -1.06
C PHE A 237 -15.60 -24.42 -1.28
N ALA A 238 -14.51 -24.71 -0.57
CA ALA A 238 -13.84 -26.01 -0.62
C ALA A 238 -14.78 -27.15 -0.18
N ASP A 239 -15.58 -26.94 0.87
CA ASP A 239 -16.60 -27.88 1.33
C ASP A 239 -17.69 -28.10 0.27
N VAL A 240 -18.17 -27.06 -0.39
CA VAL A 240 -19.14 -27.17 -1.49
C VAL A 240 -18.60 -28.03 -2.64
N GLN A 241 -17.30 -27.91 -2.96
CA GLN A 241 -16.66 -28.73 -4.00
C GLN A 241 -16.58 -30.22 -3.62
N GLN A 242 -16.36 -30.54 -2.34
CA GLN A 242 -16.29 -31.93 -1.87
C GLN A 242 -17.68 -32.54 -1.64
N LYS A 243 -18.59 -31.76 -1.04
CA LYS A 243 -19.96 -32.15 -0.72
C LYS A 243 -20.91 -31.09 -1.25
N SER A 244 -21.52 -31.39 -2.39
CA SER A 244 -22.45 -30.48 -3.06
C SER A 244 -23.60 -30.05 -2.13
N ASN A 245 -23.80 -28.73 -2.05
CA ASN A 245 -24.96 -28.12 -1.41
C ASN A 245 -26.12 -28.08 -2.44
N GLU A 246 -27.14 -28.90 -2.23
CA GLU A 246 -28.24 -29.07 -3.19
C GLU A 246 -29.09 -27.80 -3.39
N GLU A 247 -29.28 -26.99 -2.34
CA GLU A 247 -30.05 -25.74 -2.45
C GLU A 247 -29.29 -24.69 -3.25
N LEU A 248 -28.01 -24.51 -2.94
CA LEU A 248 -27.14 -23.61 -3.69
C LEU A 248 -27.01 -24.05 -5.15
N ALA A 249 -26.77 -25.35 -5.39
CA ALA A 249 -26.63 -25.91 -6.73
C ALA A 249 -27.92 -25.73 -7.55
N LYS A 250 -29.10 -25.89 -6.93
CA LYS A 250 -30.39 -25.61 -7.57
C LYS A 250 -30.54 -24.14 -7.93
N CYS A 251 -30.15 -23.22 -7.04
CA CYS A 251 -30.18 -21.79 -7.33
C CYS A 251 -29.27 -21.45 -8.51
N ALA A 252 -28.04 -21.97 -8.50
CA ALA A 252 -27.06 -21.74 -9.54
C ALA A 252 -27.51 -22.31 -10.89
N ASP A 253 -28.10 -23.51 -10.89
CA ASP A 253 -28.68 -24.15 -12.08
C ASP A 253 -29.82 -23.30 -12.69
N CYS A 254 -30.75 -22.84 -11.87
CA CYS A 254 -31.87 -21.98 -12.30
C CYS A 254 -31.40 -20.62 -12.80
N LEU A 255 -30.48 -19.97 -12.10
CA LEU A 255 -29.97 -18.65 -12.50
C LEU A 255 -29.16 -18.75 -13.80
N PHE A 256 -28.39 -19.81 -14.01
CA PHE A 256 -27.70 -20.05 -15.27
C PHE A 256 -28.70 -20.10 -16.44
N ASP A 257 -29.78 -20.88 -16.29
CA ASP A 257 -30.79 -21.05 -17.34
C ASP A 257 -31.53 -19.75 -17.64
N LEU A 258 -31.77 -18.90 -16.63
CA LEU A 258 -32.34 -17.56 -16.81
C LEU A 258 -31.38 -16.63 -17.59
N LEU A 259 -30.09 -16.64 -17.27
CA LEU A 259 -29.09 -15.84 -17.97
C LEU A 259 -28.92 -16.26 -19.44
N ASP A 260 -28.95 -17.56 -19.70
CA ASP A 260 -28.92 -18.10 -21.08
C ASP A 260 -30.13 -17.64 -21.89
N GLN A 261 -31.32 -17.63 -21.28
CA GLN A 261 -32.58 -17.22 -21.94
C GLN A 261 -32.63 -15.72 -22.30
N VAL A 262 -32.06 -14.83 -21.48
CA VAL A 262 -32.14 -13.37 -21.68
C VAL A 262 -31.07 -12.84 -22.67
N SER A 263 -30.15 -13.71 -23.08
CA SER A 263 -28.97 -13.37 -23.89
C SER A 263 -29.25 -13.25 -25.41
N ASP A 264 -30.22 -12.40 -25.80
CA ASP A 264 -30.63 -12.18 -27.19
C ASP A 264 -29.52 -11.58 -28.07
N THR A 265 -28.67 -10.72 -27.47
CA THR A 265 -27.58 -10.02 -28.18
C THR A 265 -26.21 -10.58 -27.79
N LYS A 266 -25.24 -10.52 -28.72
CA LYS A 266 -23.85 -10.91 -28.45
C LYS A 266 -23.24 -10.15 -27.27
N LYS A 267 -23.60 -8.87 -27.09
CA LYS A 267 -23.12 -8.01 -25.99
C LYS A 267 -23.64 -8.46 -24.62
N CYS A 268 -24.96 -8.66 -24.49
CA CYS A 268 -25.57 -9.10 -23.23
C CYS A 268 -25.08 -10.50 -22.83
N ARG A 269 -24.92 -11.38 -23.83
CA ARG A 269 -24.36 -12.72 -23.63
C ARG A 269 -22.94 -12.68 -23.08
N ALA A 270 -22.08 -11.90 -23.72
CA ALA A 270 -20.68 -11.75 -23.33
C ALA A 270 -20.51 -11.25 -21.87
N SER A 271 -21.36 -10.32 -21.42
CA SER A 271 -21.31 -9.81 -20.03
C SER A 271 -21.75 -10.83 -18.97
N ALA A 272 -22.56 -11.83 -19.33
CA ALA A 272 -23.05 -12.84 -18.39
C ALA A 272 -22.06 -14.00 -18.17
N TRP A 273 -21.09 -14.20 -19.07
CA TRP A 273 -20.18 -15.34 -19.06
C TRP A 273 -19.37 -15.50 -17.76
N PRO A 274 -18.80 -14.44 -17.17
CA PRO A 274 -18.08 -14.56 -15.91
C PRO A 274 -18.98 -15.07 -14.76
N LEU A 275 -20.22 -14.58 -14.66
CA LEU A 275 -21.17 -15.11 -13.68
C LEU A 275 -21.57 -16.56 -14.02
N GLN A 276 -21.86 -16.87 -15.28
CA GLN A 276 -22.26 -18.21 -15.71
C GLN A 276 -21.22 -19.29 -15.38
N ILE A 277 -19.91 -19.02 -15.55
CA ILE A 277 -18.88 -20.00 -15.17
C ILE A 277 -18.79 -20.17 -13.65
N MET A 278 -18.95 -19.09 -12.87
CA MET A 278 -18.99 -19.18 -11.41
C MET A 278 -20.19 -20.00 -10.94
N LEU A 279 -21.38 -19.79 -11.51
CA LEU A 279 -22.58 -20.57 -11.20
C LEU A 279 -22.37 -22.07 -11.48
N LEU A 280 -21.68 -22.43 -12.57
CA LEU A 280 -21.36 -23.84 -12.82
C LEU A 280 -20.44 -24.42 -11.75
N LEU A 281 -19.45 -23.67 -11.27
CA LEU A 281 -18.58 -24.10 -10.16
C LEU A 281 -19.35 -24.24 -8.84
N LEU A 282 -20.44 -23.49 -8.63
CA LEU A 282 -21.34 -23.67 -7.47
C LEU A 282 -22.23 -24.93 -7.58
N SER A 283 -22.22 -25.62 -8.73
CA SER A 283 -22.94 -26.87 -8.99
C SER A 283 -21.98 -28.01 -9.40
N PRO A 284 -21.12 -28.52 -8.49
CA PRO A 284 -20.04 -29.44 -8.84
C PRO A 284 -20.48 -30.69 -9.60
N LYS A 285 -21.63 -31.29 -9.23
CA LYS A 285 -22.18 -32.49 -9.91
C LYS A 285 -22.53 -32.22 -11.38
N VAL A 286 -23.18 -31.08 -11.66
CA VAL A 286 -23.54 -30.68 -13.02
C VAL A 286 -22.27 -30.36 -13.82
N PHE A 287 -21.32 -29.67 -13.19
CA PHE A 287 -20.05 -29.34 -13.82
C PHE A 287 -19.21 -30.59 -14.14
N GLU A 288 -19.15 -31.56 -13.23
CA GLU A 288 -18.50 -32.86 -13.42
C GLU A 288 -19.11 -33.63 -14.59
N GLU A 289 -20.44 -33.71 -14.66
CA GLU A 289 -21.15 -34.37 -15.76
C GLU A 289 -20.82 -33.72 -17.11
N ILE A 290 -20.77 -32.39 -17.16
CA ILE A 290 -20.45 -31.65 -18.39
C ILE A 290 -19.01 -31.92 -18.84
N VAL A 291 -18.04 -31.78 -17.94
CA VAL A 291 -16.61 -31.89 -18.27
C VAL A 291 -16.21 -33.34 -18.61
N THR A 292 -16.80 -34.34 -17.93
CA THR A 292 -16.48 -35.76 -18.17
C THR A 292 -17.15 -36.34 -19.42
N SER A 293 -18.17 -35.66 -19.96
CA SER A 293 -18.89 -36.14 -21.16
C SER A 293 -18.05 -36.15 -22.44
N ASP A 294 -16.93 -35.43 -22.47
CA ASP A 294 -15.96 -35.50 -23.59
C ASP A 294 -15.19 -36.83 -23.61
N GLY A 295 -15.17 -37.58 -22.49
CA GLY A 295 -14.56 -38.90 -22.34
C GLY A 295 -15.47 -40.09 -22.70
N GLY A 296 -16.63 -39.84 -23.34
CA GLY A 296 -17.57 -40.89 -23.78
C GLY A 296 -18.77 -41.14 -22.86
N THR A 297 -18.88 -40.43 -21.73
CA THR A 297 -20.04 -40.51 -20.83
C THR A 297 -21.19 -39.66 -21.38
N PRO A 298 -22.43 -40.19 -21.47
CA PRO A 298 -23.56 -39.40 -21.96
C PRO A 298 -23.89 -38.24 -21.02
N CYS A 299 -23.89 -37.01 -21.56
CA CYS A 299 -24.36 -35.80 -20.88
C CYS A 299 -25.89 -35.74 -20.95
N SER A 300 -26.54 -35.40 -19.83
CA SER A 300 -27.99 -35.20 -19.79
C SER A 300 -28.42 -34.13 -20.81
N PRO A 301 -29.49 -34.36 -21.58
CA PRO A 301 -30.03 -33.36 -22.50
C PRO A 301 -30.33 -32.01 -21.83
N ARG A 302 -30.67 -32.02 -20.52
CA ARG A 302 -30.89 -30.82 -19.71
C ARG A 302 -29.63 -29.95 -19.60
N HIS A 303 -28.43 -30.55 -19.61
CA HIS A 303 -27.16 -29.84 -19.45
C HIS A 303 -26.48 -29.51 -20.79
N SER A 304 -27.11 -29.86 -21.92
CA SER A 304 -26.56 -29.64 -23.27
C SER A 304 -26.17 -28.17 -23.55
N LYS A 305 -27.00 -27.22 -23.13
CA LYS A 305 -26.70 -25.78 -23.29
C LYS A 305 -25.51 -25.33 -22.43
N LYS A 306 -25.40 -25.84 -21.21
CA LYS A 306 -24.29 -25.57 -20.29
C LYS A 306 -22.97 -26.13 -20.85
N LYS A 307 -23.02 -27.33 -21.44
CA LYS A 307 -21.90 -27.90 -22.21
C LYS A 307 -21.51 -27.01 -23.40
N GLN A 308 -22.49 -26.60 -24.21
CA GLN A 308 -22.26 -25.73 -25.37
C GLN A 308 -21.64 -24.38 -24.96
N PHE A 309 -22.03 -23.84 -23.81
CA PHE A 309 -21.42 -22.64 -23.24
C PHE A 309 -19.91 -22.84 -22.99
N ILE A 310 -19.50 -23.90 -22.28
CA ILE A 310 -18.08 -24.20 -22.03
C ILE A 310 -17.31 -24.35 -23.34
N GLU A 311 -17.85 -25.09 -24.30
CA GLU A 311 -17.21 -25.27 -25.62
C GLU A 311 -17.07 -23.97 -26.41
N THR A 312 -18.05 -23.06 -26.29
CA THR A 312 -18.00 -21.74 -26.91
C THR A 312 -16.93 -20.87 -26.27
N VAL A 313 -16.80 -20.89 -24.94
CA VAL A 313 -15.75 -20.17 -24.21
C VAL A 313 -14.37 -20.68 -24.61
N LYS A 314 -14.16 -22.02 -24.60
CA LYS A 314 -12.90 -22.67 -25.03
C LYS A 314 -12.52 -22.26 -26.45
N ARG A 315 -13.46 -22.30 -27.40
CA ARG A 315 -13.21 -21.92 -28.79
C ARG A 315 -12.85 -20.43 -28.94
N SER A 316 -13.42 -19.56 -28.10
CA SER A 316 -13.30 -18.10 -28.23
C SER A 316 -11.94 -17.56 -27.78
N ILE A 317 -11.16 -18.30 -26.97
CA ILE A 317 -9.76 -17.98 -26.65
C ILE A 317 -8.76 -18.57 -27.66
N GLY A 318 -9.21 -19.43 -28.57
CA GLY A 318 -8.36 -20.06 -29.57
C GLY A 318 -7.87 -19.09 -30.67
N PRO A 319 -6.83 -19.47 -31.43
CA PRO A 319 -6.16 -18.58 -32.39
C PRO A 319 -7.02 -18.14 -33.59
N HIS A 320 -8.10 -18.86 -33.89
CA HIS A 320 -8.95 -18.65 -35.08
C HIS A 320 -10.29 -17.94 -34.79
N THR A 321 -10.42 -17.28 -33.64
CA THR A 321 -11.61 -16.48 -33.30
C THR A 321 -11.72 -15.20 -34.14
N SER A 322 -12.90 -14.94 -34.69
CA SER A 322 -13.19 -13.74 -35.50
C SER A 322 -13.86 -12.61 -34.71
N SER A 323 -14.40 -12.89 -33.51
CA SER A 323 -15.13 -11.91 -32.71
C SER A 323 -14.29 -11.44 -31.53
N LYS A 324 -13.76 -10.22 -31.66
CA LYS A 324 -12.99 -9.53 -30.61
C LYS A 324 -13.74 -9.53 -29.27
N GLN A 325 -15.02 -9.12 -29.26
CA GLN A 325 -15.83 -9.06 -28.05
C GLN A 325 -16.01 -10.42 -27.34
N LEU A 326 -16.20 -11.50 -28.10
CA LEU A 326 -16.32 -12.83 -27.51
C LEU A 326 -14.99 -13.32 -26.94
N THR A 327 -13.88 -13.01 -27.61
CA THR A 327 -12.53 -13.31 -27.10
C THR A 327 -12.22 -12.56 -25.82
N GLU A 328 -12.62 -11.30 -25.71
CA GLU A 328 -12.48 -10.50 -24.49
C GLU A 328 -13.27 -11.10 -23.33
N ALA A 329 -14.55 -11.41 -23.55
CA ALA A 329 -15.38 -12.05 -22.54
C ALA A 329 -14.89 -13.45 -22.16
N ALA A 330 -14.41 -14.23 -23.13
CA ALA A 330 -13.81 -15.54 -22.89
C ALA A 330 -12.54 -15.43 -22.04
N ALA A 331 -11.68 -14.46 -22.32
CA ALA A 331 -10.47 -14.24 -21.53
C ALA A 331 -10.80 -13.93 -20.06
N VAL A 332 -11.74 -13.00 -19.81
CA VAL A 332 -12.23 -12.70 -18.45
C VAL A 332 -12.78 -13.95 -17.79
N THR A 333 -13.67 -14.67 -18.47
CA THR A 333 -14.31 -15.90 -17.97
C THR A 333 -13.29 -16.98 -17.62
N CYS A 334 -12.29 -17.21 -18.48
CA CYS A 334 -11.24 -18.21 -18.27
C CYS A 334 -10.30 -17.82 -17.12
N VAL A 335 -9.94 -16.54 -16.96
CA VAL A 335 -9.15 -16.09 -15.81
C VAL A 335 -9.93 -16.30 -14.51
N LYS A 336 -11.22 -15.97 -14.49
CA LYS A 336 -12.11 -16.19 -13.34
C LYS A 336 -12.21 -17.68 -12.98
N LEU A 337 -12.33 -18.55 -13.98
CA LEU A 337 -12.27 -20.01 -13.80
C LEU A 337 -10.93 -20.44 -13.18
N CYS A 338 -9.79 -20.04 -13.75
CA CYS A 338 -8.47 -20.38 -13.21
C CYS A 338 -8.32 -19.89 -11.76
N LYS A 339 -8.78 -18.67 -11.46
CA LYS A 339 -8.75 -18.09 -10.13
C LYS A 339 -9.60 -18.89 -9.16
N ALA A 340 -10.85 -19.19 -9.49
CA ALA A 340 -11.76 -19.94 -8.63
C ALA A 340 -11.25 -21.36 -8.36
N VAL A 341 -10.70 -22.04 -9.38
CA VAL A 341 -10.10 -23.37 -9.23
C VAL A 341 -8.87 -23.35 -8.33
N SER A 342 -8.15 -22.22 -8.23
CA SER A 342 -7.04 -22.10 -7.26
C SER A 342 -7.50 -22.16 -5.79
N TYR A 343 -8.79 -21.91 -5.49
CA TYR A 343 -9.38 -22.04 -4.16
C TYR A 343 -9.84 -23.49 -3.87
N ILE A 344 -9.61 -24.43 -4.79
CA ILE A 344 -9.85 -25.85 -4.58
C ILE A 344 -8.53 -26.50 -4.17
N ASN A 345 -8.55 -27.33 -3.12
CA ASN A 345 -7.35 -28.02 -2.65
C ASN A 345 -6.85 -29.01 -3.71
N THR A 346 -5.58 -28.89 -4.11
CA THR A 346 -4.94 -29.71 -5.15
C THR A 346 -4.88 -31.20 -4.84
N ASN A 347 -5.04 -31.58 -3.56
CA ASN A 347 -5.06 -32.99 -3.14
C ASN A 347 -6.41 -33.66 -3.43
N THR A 348 -7.45 -32.88 -3.76
CA THR A 348 -8.78 -33.42 -4.09
C THR A 348 -8.88 -33.67 -5.59
N ALA A 349 -9.38 -34.84 -5.97
CA ALA A 349 -9.70 -35.14 -7.35
C ALA A 349 -10.92 -34.30 -7.77
N ASN A 350 -10.69 -33.21 -8.51
CA ASN A 350 -11.75 -32.33 -8.99
C ASN A 350 -11.58 -32.08 -10.50
N VAL A 351 -12.64 -32.31 -11.27
CA VAL A 351 -12.66 -32.17 -12.73
C VAL A 351 -12.40 -30.75 -13.23
N ALA A 352 -12.53 -29.74 -12.36
CA ALA A 352 -12.23 -28.35 -12.72
C ALA A 352 -10.76 -28.15 -13.07
N PHE A 353 -9.85 -28.91 -12.45
CA PHE A 353 -8.45 -28.92 -12.84
C PHE A 353 -8.28 -29.42 -14.28
N THR A 354 -9.02 -30.45 -14.69
CA THR A 354 -9.00 -30.97 -16.07
C THR A 354 -9.41 -29.90 -17.07
N LEU A 355 -10.53 -29.21 -16.83
CA LEU A 355 -10.97 -28.12 -17.71
C LEU A 355 -9.91 -27.02 -17.80
N VAL A 356 -9.35 -26.59 -16.66
CA VAL A 356 -8.29 -25.56 -16.62
C VAL A 356 -7.06 -25.99 -17.41
N GLN A 357 -6.61 -27.25 -17.32
CA GLN A 357 -5.48 -27.73 -18.12
C GLN A 357 -5.71 -27.61 -19.63
N THR A 358 -6.96 -27.74 -20.10
CA THR A 358 -7.27 -27.61 -21.54
C THR A 358 -7.21 -26.17 -22.06
N ILE A 359 -7.42 -25.17 -21.19
CA ILE A 359 -7.52 -23.75 -21.61
C ILE A 359 -6.32 -22.89 -21.24
N ILE A 360 -5.55 -23.28 -20.21
CA ILE A 360 -4.55 -22.40 -19.59
C ILE A 360 -3.42 -22.00 -20.55
N THR A 361 -3.05 -22.89 -21.48
CA THR A 361 -2.01 -22.61 -22.47
C THR A 361 -2.47 -21.56 -23.48
N ASP A 362 -3.66 -21.72 -24.04
CA ASP A 362 -4.23 -20.75 -25.00
C ASP A 362 -4.51 -19.40 -24.32
N LEU A 363 -4.98 -19.43 -23.07
CA LEU A 363 -5.19 -18.22 -22.28
C LEU A 363 -3.88 -17.45 -22.04
N LYS A 364 -2.79 -18.15 -21.70
CA LYS A 364 -1.46 -17.54 -21.56
C LYS A 364 -0.97 -16.96 -22.88
N ASN A 365 -1.13 -17.69 -23.99
CA ASN A 365 -0.75 -17.22 -25.32
C ASN A 365 -1.58 -16.02 -25.81
N LEU A 366 -2.80 -15.85 -25.29
CA LEU A 366 -3.67 -14.72 -25.59
C LEU A 366 -3.28 -13.47 -24.77
N LEU A 367 -3.01 -13.64 -23.48
CA LEU A 367 -2.76 -12.52 -22.56
C LEU A 367 -1.29 -12.10 -22.54
N PHE A 368 -0.35 -13.05 -22.55
CA PHE A 368 1.08 -12.81 -22.40
C PHE A 368 1.84 -12.94 -23.73
N ASN A 369 1.32 -12.31 -24.79
CA ASN A 369 1.97 -12.30 -26.10
C ASN A 369 2.39 -10.88 -26.51
N PRO A 370 3.68 -10.53 -26.36
CA PRO A 370 4.18 -9.20 -26.72
C PRO A 370 4.02 -8.84 -28.20
N ALA A 371 4.01 -9.84 -29.10
CA ALA A 371 3.87 -9.61 -30.53
C ALA A 371 2.42 -9.29 -30.94
N LYS A 372 1.44 -9.73 -30.14
CA LYS A 372 0.02 -9.45 -30.36
C LYS A 372 -0.64 -9.08 -29.02
N PRO A 373 -0.47 -7.82 -28.56
CA PRO A 373 -1.04 -7.36 -27.29
C PRO A 373 -2.55 -7.58 -27.22
N PHE A 374 -3.04 -7.88 -26.03
CA PHE A 374 -4.45 -8.13 -25.79
C PHE A 374 -5.31 -6.89 -26.12
N PRO A 375 -6.46 -7.03 -26.80
CA PRO A 375 -6.91 -5.97 -27.70
C PRO A 375 -8.02 -5.04 -27.17
N ARG A 376 -8.36 -4.96 -25.87
CA ARG A 376 -9.59 -4.22 -25.42
C ARG A 376 -9.57 -2.71 -25.67
N GLY A 377 -8.42 -2.14 -26.01
CA GLY A 377 -8.27 -0.73 -26.39
C GLY A 377 -7.82 0.13 -25.21
N GLN A 378 -7.45 1.38 -25.49
CA GLN A 378 -6.80 2.27 -24.51
C GLN A 378 -7.65 2.54 -23.26
N ASN A 379 -8.97 2.60 -23.39
CA ASN A 379 -9.89 2.86 -22.27
C ASN A 379 -9.98 1.71 -21.24
N PHE A 380 -9.45 0.53 -21.55
CA PHE A 380 -9.54 -0.66 -20.69
C PHE A 380 -8.19 -1.12 -20.13
N VAL A 381 -7.12 -0.35 -20.33
CA VAL A 381 -5.76 -0.77 -19.96
C VAL A 381 -5.65 -1.21 -18.50
N TYR A 382 -6.18 -0.45 -17.54
CA TYR A 382 -6.16 -0.87 -16.12
C TYR A 382 -6.93 -2.16 -15.86
N HIS A 383 -8.10 -2.34 -16.47
CA HIS A 383 -8.89 -3.57 -16.36
C HIS A 383 -8.14 -4.77 -16.96
N ASP A 384 -7.37 -4.55 -18.02
CA ASP A 384 -6.56 -5.59 -18.65
C ASP A 384 -5.34 -5.94 -17.81
N ILE A 385 -4.69 -4.94 -17.19
CA ILE A 385 -3.63 -5.17 -16.19
C ILE A 385 -4.17 -6.03 -15.06
N ASP A 386 -5.30 -5.66 -14.45
CA ASP A 386 -5.91 -6.42 -13.35
C ASP A 386 -6.26 -7.86 -13.77
N LEU A 387 -6.79 -8.04 -14.98
CA LEU A 387 -7.08 -9.34 -15.56
C LEU A 387 -5.81 -10.19 -15.72
N MET A 388 -4.73 -9.58 -16.22
CA MET A 388 -3.45 -10.27 -16.42
C MET A 388 -2.77 -10.58 -15.07
N VAL A 389 -2.89 -9.71 -14.08
CA VAL A 389 -2.43 -9.98 -12.71
C VAL A 389 -3.19 -11.16 -12.10
N ASP A 390 -4.53 -11.16 -12.17
CA ASP A 390 -5.35 -12.29 -11.71
C ASP A 390 -4.97 -13.59 -12.46
N CYS A 391 -4.71 -13.51 -13.76
CA CYS A 391 -4.25 -14.65 -14.55
C CYS A 391 -2.88 -15.18 -14.08
N PHE A 392 -1.91 -14.29 -13.89
CA PHE A 392 -0.57 -14.65 -13.45
C PHE A 392 -0.59 -15.32 -12.07
N VAL A 393 -1.29 -14.70 -11.11
CA VAL A 393 -1.43 -15.22 -9.74
C VAL A 393 -2.12 -16.59 -9.75
N SER A 394 -3.17 -16.75 -10.56
CA SER A 394 -3.85 -18.03 -10.71
C SER A 394 -2.94 -19.11 -11.32
N CYS A 395 -2.17 -18.76 -12.36
CA CYS A 395 -1.20 -19.67 -12.97
C CYS A 395 -0.13 -20.10 -11.95
N PHE A 396 0.38 -19.17 -11.16
CA PHE A 396 1.34 -19.44 -10.09
C PHE A 396 0.77 -20.41 -9.05
N ARG A 397 -0.47 -20.17 -8.59
CA ARG A 397 -1.13 -21.02 -7.58
C ARG A 397 -1.43 -22.44 -8.08
N LEU A 398 -1.80 -22.57 -9.35
CA LEU A 398 -2.18 -23.85 -9.95
C LEU A 398 -0.97 -24.69 -10.39
N LYS A 399 0.06 -24.06 -10.96
CA LYS A 399 1.23 -24.76 -11.51
C LYS A 399 2.47 -23.87 -11.48
N PRO A 400 3.09 -23.66 -10.29
CA PRO A 400 4.17 -22.68 -10.11
C PRO A 400 5.40 -22.97 -10.98
N GLN A 401 5.69 -24.25 -11.25
CA GLN A 401 6.87 -24.68 -12.01
C GLN A 401 6.76 -24.46 -13.54
N ASN A 402 5.56 -24.24 -14.09
CA ASN A 402 5.35 -24.12 -15.54
C ASN A 402 4.65 -22.80 -15.90
N ASN A 403 5.31 -21.70 -15.54
CA ASN A 403 4.81 -20.36 -15.77
C ASN A 403 5.51 -19.69 -16.97
N GLU A 404 5.06 -20.01 -18.19
CA GLU A 404 5.53 -19.33 -19.42
C GLU A 404 5.30 -17.80 -19.36
N ALA A 405 4.26 -17.33 -18.67
CA ALA A 405 4.02 -15.90 -18.48
C ALA A 405 5.14 -15.23 -17.67
N LEU A 406 5.73 -15.93 -16.68
CA LEU A 406 6.92 -15.45 -15.95
C LEU A 406 8.09 -15.21 -16.90
N LYS A 407 8.35 -16.10 -17.86
CA LYS A 407 9.45 -15.92 -18.83
C LYS A 407 9.23 -14.70 -19.72
N VAL A 408 7.99 -14.50 -20.19
CA VAL A 408 7.62 -13.32 -20.99
C VAL A 408 7.83 -12.04 -20.18
N CYS A 409 7.33 -12.01 -18.95
CA CYS A 409 7.44 -10.83 -18.11
C CYS A 409 8.85 -10.57 -17.58
N LEU A 410 9.73 -11.56 -17.47
CA LEU A 410 11.13 -11.34 -17.07
C LEU A 410 12.02 -10.88 -18.23
N ASN A 411 11.56 -10.94 -19.48
CA ASN A 411 12.36 -10.53 -20.63
C ASN A 411 12.68 -9.02 -20.54
N PRO A 412 13.96 -8.59 -20.55
CA PRO A 412 14.33 -7.18 -20.43
C PRO A 412 13.87 -6.33 -21.63
N ASN A 413 13.65 -6.94 -22.79
CA ASN A 413 13.24 -6.27 -24.02
C ASN A 413 11.72 -6.14 -24.19
N VAL A 414 10.93 -6.68 -23.27
CA VAL A 414 9.47 -6.59 -23.32
C VAL A 414 9.00 -5.18 -22.93
N GLN A 415 7.79 -4.81 -23.33
CA GLN A 415 7.19 -3.55 -22.89
C GLN A 415 7.04 -3.52 -21.36
N TYR A 416 7.31 -2.36 -20.75
CA TYR A 416 7.32 -2.19 -19.28
C TYR A 416 5.99 -2.59 -18.60
N ILE A 417 4.88 -2.62 -19.34
CA ILE A 417 3.58 -3.05 -18.83
C ILE A 417 3.62 -4.50 -18.32
N TYR A 418 4.40 -5.38 -18.95
CA TYR A 418 4.56 -6.77 -18.52
C TYR A 418 5.45 -6.88 -17.27
N HIS A 419 6.44 -6.00 -17.12
CA HIS A 419 7.20 -5.83 -15.88
C HIS A 419 6.27 -5.39 -14.74
N TYR A 420 5.41 -4.41 -15.00
CA TYR A 420 4.43 -3.92 -14.03
C TYR A 420 3.48 -5.02 -13.57
N ILE A 421 2.95 -5.81 -14.51
CA ILE A 421 2.08 -6.96 -14.22
C ILE A 421 2.81 -8.00 -13.38
N LEU A 422 4.07 -8.30 -13.69
CA LEU A 422 4.85 -9.25 -12.88
C LEU A 422 5.02 -8.76 -11.45
N VAL A 423 5.52 -7.53 -11.27
CA VAL A 423 5.83 -6.99 -9.95
C VAL A 423 4.57 -6.89 -9.08
N THR A 424 3.47 -6.40 -9.63
CA THR A 424 2.17 -6.34 -8.92
C THR A 424 1.60 -7.73 -8.61
N SER A 425 1.82 -8.72 -9.50
CA SER A 425 1.41 -10.11 -9.23
C SER A 425 2.22 -10.75 -8.11
N LEU A 426 3.54 -10.58 -8.10
CA LEU A 426 4.40 -11.08 -7.02
C LEU A 426 4.04 -10.42 -5.68
N TYR A 427 3.81 -9.10 -5.69
CA TYR A 427 3.37 -8.38 -4.50
C TYR A 427 2.04 -8.91 -3.98
N ARG A 428 1.05 -9.19 -4.86
CA ARG A 428 -0.23 -9.79 -4.47
C ARG A 428 -0.06 -11.21 -3.91
N ILE A 429 0.88 -12.00 -4.42
CA ILE A 429 1.18 -13.35 -3.89
C ILE A 429 1.71 -13.26 -2.46
N ILE A 430 2.54 -12.26 -2.15
CA ILE A 430 3.16 -12.07 -0.82
C ILE A 430 2.15 -11.51 0.19
N THR A 431 1.37 -10.50 -0.20
CA THR A 431 0.54 -9.71 0.73
C THR A 431 -0.86 -10.28 0.95
N GLN A 432 -1.37 -11.10 0.02
CA GLN A 432 -2.69 -11.71 0.20
C GLN A 432 -2.64 -12.84 1.24
N PRO A 433 -3.62 -12.93 2.16
CA PRO A 433 -3.76 -14.08 3.06
C PRO A 433 -3.74 -15.40 2.29
N ARG A 434 -2.84 -16.31 2.67
CA ARG A 434 -2.53 -17.52 1.90
C ARG A 434 -3.35 -18.72 2.39
N LEU A 435 -4.00 -19.43 1.46
CA LEU A 435 -4.54 -20.77 1.72
C LEU A 435 -3.39 -21.77 1.90
N HIS A 436 -3.52 -22.72 2.82
CA HIS A 436 -2.39 -23.57 3.22
C HIS A 436 -1.78 -24.39 2.05
N TRP A 437 -2.56 -24.70 1.01
CA TRP A 437 -2.11 -25.41 -0.20
C TRP A 437 -1.57 -24.51 -1.32
N TRP A 438 -1.68 -23.17 -1.22
CA TRP A 438 -1.08 -22.29 -2.23
C TRP A 438 0.45 -22.30 -2.11
N PRO A 439 1.19 -22.32 -3.22
CA PRO A 439 2.65 -22.28 -3.19
C PRO A 439 3.18 -21.01 -2.51
N GLN A 440 4.35 -21.13 -1.90
CA GLN A 440 5.09 -20.00 -1.34
C GLN A 440 5.90 -19.29 -2.44
N ILE A 441 6.25 -18.03 -2.18
CA ILE A 441 6.96 -17.16 -3.12
C ILE A 441 8.43 -17.58 -3.33
N ASP A 442 8.99 -18.38 -2.42
CA ASP A 442 10.37 -18.87 -2.40
C ASP A 442 10.79 -19.57 -3.71
N ILE A 443 9.84 -20.19 -4.42
CA ILE A 443 10.05 -20.79 -5.74
C ILE A 443 10.60 -19.76 -6.75
N ILE A 444 10.28 -18.47 -6.58
CA ILE A 444 10.71 -17.36 -7.44
C ILE A 444 12.10 -16.82 -7.05
N TYR A 445 12.67 -17.18 -5.90
CA TYR A 445 14.00 -16.70 -5.48
C TYR A 445 15.10 -17.09 -6.48
N CYS A 446 14.92 -18.15 -7.27
CA CYS A 446 15.86 -18.48 -8.36
C CYS A 446 15.91 -17.43 -9.49
N LYS A 447 15.01 -16.43 -9.48
CA LYS A 447 14.88 -15.33 -10.46
C LYS A 447 15.34 -13.97 -9.94
N SER A 448 16.04 -13.95 -8.80
CA SER A 448 16.50 -12.71 -8.19
C SER A 448 17.46 -11.90 -9.07
N SER A 449 18.26 -12.56 -9.93
CA SER A 449 19.18 -11.84 -10.81
C SER A 449 18.44 -11.00 -11.85
N GLU A 450 17.41 -11.57 -12.45
CA GLU A 450 16.56 -10.93 -13.44
C GLU A 450 15.73 -9.80 -12.80
N LEU A 451 15.23 -9.99 -11.58
CA LEU A 451 14.51 -8.96 -10.82
C LEU A 451 15.40 -7.78 -10.43
N ARG A 452 16.65 -8.02 -10.00
CA ARG A 452 17.62 -6.96 -9.72
C ARG A 452 17.97 -6.17 -10.98
N SER A 453 18.20 -6.85 -12.11
CA SER A 453 18.44 -6.18 -13.41
C SER A 453 17.27 -5.28 -13.78
N MET A 454 16.04 -5.78 -13.64
CA MET A 454 14.82 -5.00 -13.91
C MET A 454 14.72 -3.76 -13.00
N PHE A 455 15.13 -3.87 -11.73
CA PHE A 455 15.13 -2.76 -10.79
C PHE A 455 16.15 -1.70 -11.21
N THR A 456 17.40 -2.09 -11.46
CA THR A 456 18.47 -1.19 -11.93
C THR A 456 18.06 -0.50 -13.24
N ASP A 457 17.52 -1.24 -14.21
CA ASP A 457 17.07 -0.68 -15.49
C ASP A 457 15.93 0.33 -15.32
N THR A 458 14.95 0.01 -14.47
CA THR A 458 13.81 0.89 -14.18
C THR A 458 14.28 2.16 -13.47
N LEU A 459 15.14 2.00 -12.46
CA LEU A 459 15.76 3.10 -11.72
C LEU A 459 16.51 4.06 -12.67
N ASN A 460 17.33 3.52 -13.57
CA ASN A 460 18.08 4.30 -14.55
C ASN A 460 17.16 5.06 -15.52
N LYS A 461 16.09 4.43 -16.01
CA LYS A 461 15.11 5.08 -16.90
C LYS A 461 14.37 6.22 -16.20
N VAL A 462 13.99 6.02 -14.93
CA VAL A 462 13.37 7.08 -14.12
C VAL A 462 14.36 8.22 -13.88
N ALA A 463 15.62 7.92 -13.53
CA ALA A 463 16.67 8.91 -13.32
C ALA A 463 16.97 9.75 -14.59
N GLN A 464 17.04 9.12 -15.76
CA GLN A 464 17.29 9.80 -17.04
C GLN A 464 16.16 10.75 -17.46
N GLY A 465 14.90 10.45 -17.11
CA GLY A 465 13.76 11.32 -17.38
C GLY A 465 13.84 12.69 -16.69
N PHE A 466 14.68 12.84 -15.65
CA PHE A 466 14.95 14.13 -15.00
C PHE A 466 15.94 15.00 -15.77
N ILE A 467 16.89 14.40 -16.51
CA ILE A 467 17.98 15.12 -17.16
C ILE A 467 17.49 15.92 -18.39
N SER A 468 16.41 15.45 -19.04
CA SER A 468 15.81 16.13 -20.21
C SER A 468 15.11 17.46 -19.90
N HIS A 469 14.91 17.81 -18.63
CA HIS A 469 14.28 19.09 -18.22
C HIS A 469 15.27 20.18 -17.79
N THR A 470 16.58 19.91 -17.84
CA THR A 470 17.61 20.95 -17.65
C THR A 470 18.11 21.41 -19.01
N PRO A 471 17.87 22.67 -19.45
CA PRO A 471 18.49 23.17 -20.66
C PRO A 471 19.98 23.42 -20.37
N LEU A 472 20.80 22.39 -20.57
CA LEU A 472 22.24 22.53 -20.59
C LEU A 472 22.61 23.42 -21.78
N ARG A 473 23.16 24.61 -21.50
CA ARG A 473 23.74 25.51 -22.49
C ARG A 473 24.81 24.76 -23.29
N MET A 474 24.72 24.91 -24.60
CA MET A 474 25.59 24.32 -25.63
C MET A 474 27.09 24.43 -25.33
N ILE A 475 27.82 23.38 -25.66
CA ILE A 475 28.99 23.51 -26.52
C ILE A 475 28.79 22.58 -27.71
N GLN A 476 28.72 23.16 -28.92
CA GLN A 476 28.63 22.45 -30.19
C GLN A 476 29.99 21.82 -30.52
N SER A 477 30.05 20.50 -30.64
CA SER A 477 31.07 19.81 -31.43
C SER A 477 30.40 19.14 -32.62
N LEU A 478 30.80 19.59 -33.81
CA LEU A 478 30.34 19.09 -35.10
C LEU A 478 30.98 17.72 -35.37
N THR A 479 30.19 16.65 -35.46
CA THR A 479 30.46 15.52 -36.37
C THR A 479 29.20 14.69 -36.65
N LEU A 480 28.96 14.58 -37.96
CA LEU A 480 28.03 13.77 -38.76
C LEU A 480 27.01 12.79 -38.14
N LYS A 481 25.78 12.95 -38.65
CA LYS A 481 24.51 12.25 -38.39
C LYS A 481 24.54 10.73 -38.68
N SER A 482 23.95 9.94 -37.77
CA SER A 482 23.11 8.78 -38.13
C SER A 482 21.71 8.98 -37.56
N LYS A 483 20.69 8.57 -38.32
CA LYS A 483 19.30 8.98 -38.19
C LYS A 483 18.52 7.81 -37.56
N GLU A 484 18.40 7.77 -36.25
CA GLU A 484 17.42 6.93 -35.54
C GLU A 484 16.40 7.81 -34.82
N SER A 485 15.13 7.59 -35.15
CA SER A 485 13.99 8.33 -34.65
C SER A 485 13.66 7.91 -33.22
N VAL A 486 14.16 8.66 -32.24
CA VAL A 486 13.66 8.59 -30.85
C VAL A 486 12.27 9.26 -30.80
N PRO A 487 11.21 8.57 -30.36
CA PRO A 487 9.91 9.20 -30.19
C PRO A 487 9.98 10.17 -29.00
N LYS A 488 9.66 11.43 -29.25
CA LYS A 488 9.59 12.50 -28.24
C LYS A 488 8.55 12.12 -27.17
N PHE A 489 9.00 11.94 -25.93
CA PHE A 489 8.13 11.85 -24.76
C PHE A 489 7.38 13.18 -24.59
N LYS A 490 6.12 13.21 -25.02
CA LYS A 490 5.14 14.18 -24.53
C LYS A 490 4.30 13.43 -23.52
N GLU A 491 4.47 13.74 -22.24
CA GLU A 491 3.47 13.45 -21.21
C GLU A 491 2.15 14.09 -21.68
N ARG A 492 1.23 13.26 -22.15
CA ARG A 492 -0.13 13.64 -22.50
C ARG A 492 -1.02 12.48 -22.02
N ASN A 493 -1.85 12.79 -21.03
CA ASN A 493 -2.83 11.95 -20.33
C ASN A 493 -2.27 10.76 -19.51
N GLU A 494 -2.54 10.78 -18.20
CA GLU A 494 -2.25 9.75 -17.20
C GLU A 494 -3.12 8.47 -17.38
N GLU A 495 -3.18 7.90 -18.58
CA GLU A 495 -4.02 6.72 -18.86
C GLU A 495 -3.29 5.37 -18.68
N ILE A 496 -1.96 5.35 -18.53
CA ILE A 496 -1.16 4.10 -18.38
C ILE A 496 -0.10 4.27 -17.28
N PRO A 497 0.15 3.28 -16.41
CA PRO A 497 1.19 3.37 -15.38
C PRO A 497 2.57 3.63 -15.97
N GLY A 498 3.22 4.75 -15.66
CA GLY A 498 4.57 5.04 -16.15
C GLY A 498 5.69 4.25 -15.44
N TYR A 499 6.93 4.45 -15.88
CA TYR A 499 8.12 3.86 -15.21
C TYR A 499 8.25 4.27 -13.72
N ARG A 500 7.72 5.43 -13.32
CA ARG A 500 7.64 5.83 -11.89
C ARG A 500 6.74 4.90 -11.09
N ALA A 501 5.57 4.54 -11.63
CA ALA A 501 4.65 3.61 -10.98
C ALA A 501 5.24 2.20 -10.91
N LEU A 502 5.94 1.77 -11.97
CA LEU A 502 6.68 0.50 -11.94
C LEU A 502 7.76 0.52 -10.85
N LEU A 503 8.57 1.57 -10.77
CA LEU A 503 9.60 1.72 -9.74
C LEU A 503 9.01 1.65 -8.33
N LEU A 504 7.91 2.37 -8.07
CA LEU A 504 7.22 2.31 -6.78
C LEU A 504 6.83 0.87 -6.41
N TRP A 505 6.23 0.14 -7.34
CA TRP A 505 5.85 -1.26 -7.11
C TRP A 505 7.06 -2.18 -6.93
N MET A 506 8.19 -1.90 -7.58
CA MET A 506 9.42 -2.67 -7.35
C MET A 506 9.95 -2.43 -5.93
N VAL A 507 9.95 -1.19 -5.45
CA VAL A 507 10.38 -0.87 -4.08
C VAL A 507 9.42 -1.50 -3.06
N ARG A 508 8.10 -1.46 -3.30
CA ARG A 508 7.10 -2.19 -2.50
C ARG A 508 7.34 -3.69 -2.46
N LEU A 509 7.74 -4.28 -3.59
CA LEU A 509 8.06 -5.71 -3.67
C LEU A 509 9.29 -6.04 -2.82
N ILE A 510 10.33 -5.21 -2.88
CA ILE A 510 11.54 -5.35 -2.07
C ILE A 510 11.21 -5.24 -0.58
N HIS A 511 10.38 -4.28 -0.21
CA HIS A 511 9.90 -4.10 1.16
C HIS A 511 9.12 -5.34 1.63
N ALA A 512 8.17 -5.83 0.83
CA ALA A 512 7.31 -6.95 1.21
C ALA A 512 8.06 -8.30 1.35
N ASP A 513 9.00 -8.60 0.45
CA ASP A 513 9.88 -9.77 0.58
C ASP A 513 11.29 -9.50 0.00
N PRO A 514 12.25 -9.11 0.86
CA PRO A 514 13.61 -8.81 0.42
C PRO A 514 14.36 -10.00 -0.19
N MET A 515 13.96 -11.24 0.11
CA MET A 515 14.64 -12.43 -0.41
C MET A 515 14.53 -12.56 -1.92
N LEU A 516 13.49 -11.96 -2.53
CA LEU A 516 13.38 -11.82 -3.99
C LEU A 516 14.56 -11.07 -4.60
N MET A 517 15.23 -10.19 -3.85
CA MET A 517 16.43 -9.49 -4.30
C MET A 517 17.72 -9.99 -3.66
N LEU A 518 17.68 -10.63 -2.48
CA LEU A 518 18.90 -11.07 -1.78
C LEU A 518 19.37 -12.48 -2.18
N ASN A 519 18.50 -13.31 -2.76
CA ASN A 519 18.91 -14.67 -3.12
C ASN A 519 19.97 -14.68 -4.25
N ASN A 520 21.07 -15.40 -3.99
CA ASN A 520 22.23 -15.50 -4.88
C ASN A 520 22.83 -16.92 -4.89
N GLN A 521 21.97 -17.94 -4.79
CA GLN A 521 22.41 -19.34 -4.77
C GLN A 521 23.39 -19.67 -5.90
N GLY A 522 24.53 -20.25 -5.55
CA GLY A 522 25.56 -20.72 -6.49
C GLY A 522 26.54 -19.64 -6.99
N LYS A 523 26.42 -18.38 -6.55
CA LYS A 523 27.41 -17.33 -6.84
C LYS A 523 28.52 -17.29 -5.81
N ALA A 524 29.70 -16.79 -6.19
CA ALA A 524 30.82 -16.58 -5.27
C ALA A 524 30.57 -15.36 -4.36
N GLY A 525 31.05 -15.38 -3.11
CA GLY A 525 30.77 -14.34 -2.12
C GLY A 525 31.04 -12.89 -2.56
N HIS A 526 32.07 -12.64 -3.38
CA HIS A 526 32.34 -11.29 -3.91
C HIS A 526 31.26 -10.80 -4.89
N GLU A 527 30.66 -11.68 -5.69
CA GLU A 527 29.53 -11.35 -6.56
C GLU A 527 28.25 -11.13 -5.76
N ILE A 528 28.05 -11.91 -4.69
CA ILE A 528 26.94 -11.75 -3.76
C ILE A 528 27.02 -10.36 -3.12
N GLN A 529 28.17 -10.02 -2.53
CA GLN A 529 28.42 -8.71 -1.93
C GLN A 529 28.19 -7.58 -2.94
N SER A 530 28.73 -7.68 -4.16
CA SER A 530 28.53 -6.66 -5.20
C SER A 530 27.05 -6.48 -5.55
N SER A 531 26.30 -7.58 -5.68
CA SER A 531 24.87 -7.54 -6.01
C SER A 531 24.05 -6.89 -4.90
N THR A 532 24.33 -7.24 -3.64
CA THR A 532 23.68 -6.65 -2.46
C THR A 532 23.99 -5.15 -2.34
N LEU A 533 25.25 -4.78 -2.58
CA LEU A 533 25.68 -3.40 -2.51
C LEU A 533 25.02 -2.53 -3.61
N GLU A 534 24.94 -3.02 -4.84
CA GLU A 534 24.26 -2.32 -5.94
C GLU A 534 22.78 -2.08 -5.63
N LEU A 535 22.08 -3.09 -5.14
CA LEU A 535 20.67 -3.00 -4.73
C LEU A 535 20.48 -1.90 -3.66
N ILE A 536 21.26 -1.95 -2.59
CA ILE A 536 21.14 -1.03 -1.45
C ILE A 536 21.49 0.39 -1.87
N ASN A 537 22.56 0.59 -2.66
CA ASN A 537 22.90 1.90 -3.20
C ASN A 537 21.81 2.44 -4.14
N GLY A 538 21.17 1.57 -4.93
CA GLY A 538 20.00 1.92 -5.74
C GLY A 538 18.85 2.47 -4.89
N LEU A 539 18.51 1.80 -3.78
CA LEU A 539 17.47 2.27 -2.85
C LEU A 539 17.86 3.57 -2.12
N VAL A 540 19.12 3.70 -1.66
CA VAL A 540 19.64 4.92 -1.03
C VAL A 540 19.55 6.13 -1.96
N SER A 541 19.69 5.91 -3.28
CA SER A 541 19.51 6.98 -4.26
C SER A 541 18.08 7.56 -4.28
N LEU A 542 17.09 6.76 -3.84
CA LEU A 542 15.65 7.11 -3.83
C LEU A 542 15.20 7.81 -2.55
N VAL A 543 15.87 7.59 -1.41
CA VAL A 543 15.54 8.17 -0.08
C VAL A 543 15.45 9.70 -0.09
N HIS A 544 16.11 10.35 -1.05
CA HIS A 544 16.14 11.80 -1.17
C HIS A 544 15.73 12.26 -2.58
N GLN A 545 14.47 12.03 -2.95
CA GLN A 545 13.89 12.45 -4.23
C GLN A 545 12.67 13.37 -4.02
N PRO A 546 12.85 14.71 -4.04
CA PRO A 546 11.77 15.67 -3.76
C PRO A 546 10.56 15.55 -4.70
N SER A 547 10.78 15.08 -5.93
CA SER A 547 9.72 14.93 -6.94
C SER A 547 8.89 13.64 -6.79
N MET A 548 9.27 12.72 -5.91
CA MET A 548 8.62 11.40 -5.75
C MET A 548 8.58 10.97 -4.27
N PRO A 549 7.82 11.68 -3.42
CA PRO A 549 7.82 11.43 -1.97
C PRO A 549 7.36 10.02 -1.60
N ASP A 550 6.39 9.45 -2.32
CA ASP A 550 5.89 8.09 -2.06
C ASP A 550 6.97 7.03 -2.28
N ILE A 551 7.77 7.17 -3.34
CA ILE A 551 8.89 6.25 -3.64
C ILE A 551 10.01 6.44 -2.62
N ALA A 552 10.29 7.68 -2.22
CA ALA A 552 11.31 7.97 -1.22
C ALA A 552 10.96 7.34 0.13
N HIS A 553 9.70 7.49 0.57
CA HIS A 553 9.21 6.88 1.80
C HIS A 553 9.25 5.35 1.73
N GLU A 554 8.75 4.74 0.66
CA GLU A 554 8.79 3.28 0.50
C GLU A 554 10.24 2.75 0.45
N ALA A 555 11.18 3.51 -0.13
CA ALA A 555 12.59 3.12 -0.16
C ALA A 555 13.23 3.16 1.23
N MET A 556 12.82 4.10 2.08
CA MET A 556 13.22 4.15 3.48
C MET A 556 12.75 2.90 4.24
N GLU A 557 11.48 2.52 4.08
CA GLU A 557 10.92 1.31 4.71
C GLU A 557 11.59 0.03 4.18
N ALA A 558 11.79 -0.08 2.87
CA ALA A 558 12.49 -1.21 2.25
C ALA A 558 13.93 -1.35 2.79
N LEU A 559 14.65 -0.23 2.97
CA LEU A 559 15.99 -0.23 3.56
C LEU A 559 15.96 -0.66 5.03
N LEU A 560 14.95 -0.26 5.82
CA LEU A 560 14.82 -0.70 7.21
C LEU A 560 14.64 -2.21 7.29
N VAL A 561 13.75 -2.79 6.48
CA VAL A 561 13.55 -4.24 6.44
C VAL A 561 14.82 -4.96 5.98
N LEU A 562 15.54 -4.43 4.99
CA LEU A 562 16.84 -4.98 4.55
C LEU A 562 17.92 -4.94 5.63
N HIS A 563 17.84 -4.00 6.58
CA HIS A 563 18.78 -3.85 7.68
C HIS A 563 18.39 -4.64 8.94
N GLN A 564 17.25 -5.34 8.97
CA GLN A 564 16.94 -6.24 10.08
C GLN A 564 18.06 -7.29 10.23
N PRO A 565 18.44 -7.70 11.47
CA PRO A 565 19.57 -8.59 11.69
C PRO A 565 19.53 -9.88 10.85
N GLU A 566 18.35 -10.50 10.73
CA GLU A 566 18.15 -11.73 9.96
C GLU A 566 18.36 -11.52 8.46
N LYS A 567 18.12 -10.31 7.96
CA LYS A 567 18.33 -9.94 6.55
C LYS A 567 19.78 -9.57 6.27
N ILE A 568 20.48 -8.97 7.22
CA ILE A 568 21.91 -8.69 7.11
C ILE A 568 22.71 -10.00 6.98
N GLU A 569 22.35 -11.05 7.72
CA GLU A 569 23.03 -12.36 7.63
C GLU A 569 23.06 -12.93 6.21
N VAL A 570 22.01 -12.67 5.42
CA VAL A 570 21.89 -13.17 4.04
C VAL A 570 22.42 -12.19 3.00
N TRP A 571 22.91 -11.00 3.38
CA TRP A 571 23.58 -10.08 2.45
C TRP A 571 24.80 -10.70 1.79
N ASN A 572 25.53 -11.53 2.55
CA ASN A 572 26.60 -12.40 2.08
C ASN A 572 26.85 -13.51 3.13
N PRO A 573 26.27 -14.71 2.96
CA PRO A 573 26.43 -15.81 3.91
C PRO A 573 27.89 -16.27 4.12
N GLU A 574 28.79 -16.00 3.17
CA GLU A 574 30.21 -16.38 3.29
C GLU A 574 31.00 -15.42 4.19
N ALA A 575 30.59 -14.15 4.27
CA ALA A 575 31.29 -13.11 5.03
C ALA A 575 30.33 -12.03 5.54
N PRO A 576 29.36 -12.38 6.41
CA PRO A 576 28.27 -11.48 6.80
C PRO A 576 28.77 -10.22 7.52
N ILE A 577 29.75 -10.35 8.42
CA ILE A 577 30.30 -9.21 9.17
C ILE A 577 31.08 -8.23 8.27
N ASN A 578 31.91 -8.75 7.36
CA ASN A 578 32.66 -7.89 6.43
C ASN A 578 31.72 -7.14 5.48
N THR A 579 30.70 -7.83 4.97
CA THR A 579 29.69 -7.22 4.09
C THR A 579 28.82 -6.21 4.86
N PHE A 580 28.45 -6.50 6.10
CA PHE A 580 27.75 -5.56 6.97
C PHE A 580 28.52 -4.23 7.11
N TRP A 581 29.81 -4.30 7.46
CA TRP A 581 30.62 -3.10 7.65
C TRP A 581 30.75 -2.27 6.39
N ASP A 582 30.90 -2.89 5.22
CA ASP A 582 30.97 -2.19 3.95
C ASP A 582 29.62 -1.56 3.56
N VAL A 583 28.61 -2.39 3.37
CA VAL A 583 27.30 -1.99 2.84
C VAL A 583 26.62 -0.98 3.75
N SER A 584 26.53 -1.27 5.05
CA SER A 584 25.79 -0.41 5.96
C SER A 584 26.53 0.90 6.24
N SER A 585 27.87 0.92 6.19
CA SER A 585 28.62 2.18 6.26
C SER A 585 28.44 3.05 5.01
N GLN A 586 28.30 2.45 3.81
CA GLN A 586 27.99 3.21 2.60
C GLN A 586 26.63 3.91 2.66
N VAL A 587 25.62 3.25 3.23
CA VAL A 587 24.28 3.84 3.49
C VAL A 587 24.41 5.05 4.40
N LEU A 588 25.04 4.88 5.57
CA LEU A 588 25.24 5.93 6.55
C LEU A 588 26.03 7.12 5.98
N PHE A 589 27.11 6.84 5.26
CA PHE A 589 27.92 7.87 4.60
C PHE A 589 27.11 8.69 3.60
N SER A 590 26.39 8.01 2.69
CA SER A 590 25.67 8.65 1.58
C SER A 590 24.55 9.56 2.08
N ILE A 591 23.76 9.11 3.05
CA ILE A 591 22.67 9.91 3.62
C ILE A 591 23.23 11.04 4.48
N SER A 592 24.25 10.77 5.29
CA SER A 592 24.89 11.81 6.09
C SER A 592 25.48 12.93 5.23
N GLN A 593 26.07 12.58 4.08
CA GLN A 593 26.57 13.55 3.12
C GLN A 593 25.46 14.45 2.57
N LYS A 594 24.31 13.89 2.19
CA LYS A 594 23.15 14.66 1.71
C LYS A 594 22.57 15.57 2.79
N LEU A 595 22.51 15.08 4.04
CA LEU A 595 22.06 15.85 5.20
C LEU A 595 22.97 17.06 5.47
N ILE A 596 24.30 16.87 5.40
CA ILE A 596 25.30 17.96 5.57
C ILE A 596 25.18 18.99 4.44
N GLN A 597 24.89 18.55 3.22
CA GLN A 597 24.75 19.44 2.07
C GLN A 597 23.41 20.20 2.03
N HIS A 598 22.56 20.05 3.06
CA HIS A 598 21.21 20.65 3.14
C HIS A 598 20.34 20.39 1.89
N GLN A 599 20.57 19.26 1.22
CA GLN A 599 19.75 18.89 0.06
C GLN A 599 18.35 18.45 0.49
N ILE A 600 18.20 18.03 1.75
CA ILE A 600 17.00 17.40 2.31
C ILE A 600 16.07 18.41 2.97
N VAL A 601 14.88 18.59 2.38
CA VAL A 601 13.83 19.47 2.93
C VAL A 601 13.16 18.83 4.15
N ASN A 602 12.82 17.54 4.08
CA ASN A 602 12.21 16.74 5.16
C ASN A 602 13.26 16.09 6.07
N TYR A 603 14.27 16.85 6.50
CA TYR A 603 15.42 16.31 7.24
C TYR A 603 15.03 15.60 8.55
N THR A 604 13.96 16.03 9.23
CA THR A 604 13.52 15.42 10.48
C THR A 604 13.10 13.96 10.29
N ASP A 605 12.33 13.65 9.25
CA ASP A 605 11.90 12.28 8.96
C ASP A 605 13.08 11.39 8.54
N ILE A 606 14.03 11.95 7.79
CA ILE A 606 15.26 11.23 7.41
C ILE A 606 16.16 11.00 8.64
N LEU A 607 16.21 11.92 9.60
CA LEU A 607 16.92 11.71 10.87
C LEU A 607 16.26 10.61 11.71
N LYS A 608 14.92 10.55 11.77
CA LYS A 608 14.19 9.46 12.44
C LYS A 608 14.55 8.11 11.80
N TRP A 609 14.48 8.04 10.49
CA TRP A 609 14.85 6.82 9.76
C TRP A 609 16.32 6.44 9.95
N LEU A 610 17.24 7.40 9.90
CA LEU A 610 18.67 7.16 10.14
C LEU A 610 18.93 6.62 11.54
N ARG A 611 18.17 7.10 12.54
CA ARG A 611 18.19 6.56 13.90
C ARG A 611 17.76 5.09 13.93
N GLU A 612 16.66 4.73 13.26
CA GLU A 612 16.21 3.32 13.19
C GLU A 612 17.23 2.42 12.47
N ILE A 613 17.89 2.91 11.41
CA ILE A 613 19.00 2.17 10.78
C ILE A 613 20.15 1.90 11.77
N LEU A 614 20.50 2.88 12.62
CA LEU A 614 21.50 2.70 13.67
C LEU A 614 21.05 1.69 14.73
N VAL A 615 19.76 1.66 15.09
CA VAL A 615 19.20 0.64 15.98
C VAL A 615 19.40 -0.76 15.38
N CYS A 616 18.99 -0.98 14.13
CA CYS A 616 19.16 -2.28 13.46
C CYS A 616 20.63 -2.70 13.39
N ARG A 617 21.55 -1.75 13.15
CA ARG A 617 23.00 -2.00 13.14
C ARG A 617 23.51 -2.49 14.50
N ASN A 618 23.12 -1.79 15.57
CA ASN A 618 23.52 -2.17 16.93
C ASN A 618 22.94 -3.53 17.30
N GLU A 619 21.69 -3.80 16.94
CA GLU A 619 21.05 -5.10 17.17
C GLU A 619 21.82 -6.24 16.48
N PHE A 620 22.14 -6.09 15.18
CA PHE A 620 22.94 -7.07 14.45
C PHE A 620 24.32 -7.31 15.08
N LEU A 621 25.04 -6.23 15.42
CA LEU A 621 26.33 -6.32 16.10
C LEU A 621 26.22 -6.97 17.48
N SER A 622 25.10 -6.75 18.18
CA SER A 622 24.84 -7.35 19.49
C SER A 622 24.66 -8.87 19.43
N HIS A 623 24.20 -9.42 18.31
CA HIS A 623 24.16 -10.86 18.06
C HIS A 623 25.54 -11.43 17.67
N HIS A 624 26.47 -10.58 17.25
CA HIS A 624 27.78 -10.97 16.72
C HIS A 624 28.96 -10.32 17.47
N LYS A 625 28.82 -10.09 18.79
CA LYS A 625 29.78 -9.30 19.59
C LYS A 625 31.23 -9.79 19.45
N ASP A 626 31.44 -11.11 19.44
CA ASP A 626 32.76 -11.73 19.35
C ASP A 626 33.49 -11.44 18.03
N TYR A 627 32.74 -11.11 16.97
CA TYR A 627 33.27 -10.81 15.65
C TYR A 627 33.05 -9.35 15.24
N ALA A 628 32.50 -8.51 16.12
CA ALA A 628 32.06 -7.15 15.80
C ALA A 628 33.15 -6.29 15.16
N ASN A 629 34.43 -6.51 15.47
CA ASN A 629 35.53 -5.73 14.94
C ASN A 629 36.10 -6.25 13.60
N VAL A 630 35.75 -7.46 13.17
CA VAL A 630 36.25 -8.08 11.93
C VAL A 630 35.84 -7.23 10.72
N GLY A 631 36.82 -6.79 9.92
CA GLY A 631 36.55 -5.96 8.73
C GLY A 631 36.12 -4.51 9.01
N SER A 632 36.08 -4.07 10.27
CA SER A 632 35.63 -2.72 10.65
C SER A 632 36.61 -1.58 10.28
N HIS A 633 37.85 -1.91 9.90
CA HIS A 633 38.93 -0.95 9.63
C HIS A 633 38.96 -0.40 8.19
N ILE A 634 37.96 -0.72 7.36
CA ILE A 634 37.87 -0.19 6.00
C ILE A 634 37.58 1.32 6.01
N ALA A 635 38.07 2.02 4.99
CA ALA A 635 38.02 3.49 4.93
C ALA A 635 36.60 4.06 5.04
N ILE A 636 35.61 3.37 4.44
CA ILE A 636 34.22 3.82 4.44
C ILE A 636 33.61 3.82 5.84
N CYS A 637 33.94 2.86 6.72
CA CYS A 637 33.47 2.84 8.11
C CYS A 637 33.91 4.11 8.85
N LYS A 638 35.19 4.47 8.72
CA LYS A 638 35.73 5.68 9.33
C LYS A 638 35.07 6.95 8.78
N GLN A 639 34.87 7.01 7.46
CA GLN A 639 34.23 8.16 6.82
C GLN A 639 32.76 8.29 7.23
N ALA A 640 32.01 7.20 7.25
CA ALA A 640 30.62 7.16 7.70
C ALA A 640 30.49 7.66 9.14
N HIS A 641 31.34 7.16 10.04
CA HIS A 641 31.37 7.60 11.44
C HIS A 641 31.63 9.10 11.58
N ILE A 642 32.65 9.62 10.90
CA ILE A 642 32.96 11.06 10.87
C ILE A 642 31.74 11.86 10.40
N LYS A 643 31.05 11.41 9.34
CA LYS A 643 29.90 12.11 8.78
C LYS A 643 28.69 12.09 9.72
N LEU A 644 28.46 10.97 10.41
CA LEU A 644 27.40 10.87 11.43
C LEU A 644 27.63 11.86 12.57
N GLU A 645 28.87 11.94 13.10
CA GLU A 645 29.21 12.94 14.11
C GLU A 645 28.90 14.37 13.62
N VAL A 646 29.34 14.74 12.41
CA VAL A 646 29.03 16.07 11.83
C VAL A 646 27.53 16.31 11.75
N VAL A 647 26.76 15.34 11.24
CA VAL A 647 25.30 15.43 11.14
C VAL A 647 24.67 15.67 12.51
N PHE A 648 24.96 14.83 13.50
CA PHE A 648 24.31 14.92 14.80
C PHE A 648 24.65 16.23 15.50
N PHE A 649 25.92 16.65 15.47
CA PHE A 649 26.29 17.96 15.99
C PHE A 649 25.61 19.11 15.26
N MET A 650 25.49 19.06 13.93
CA MET A 650 24.82 20.10 13.15
C MET A 650 23.34 20.22 13.54
N TYR A 651 22.64 19.10 13.69
CA TYR A 651 21.21 19.09 14.03
C TYR A 651 20.90 19.33 15.51
N LEU A 652 21.89 19.32 16.42
CA LEU A 652 21.71 19.87 17.77
C LEU A 652 21.27 21.35 17.77
N TRP A 653 21.53 22.06 16.67
CA TRP A 653 21.20 23.47 16.47
C TRP A 653 19.95 23.72 15.63
N SER A 654 19.19 22.66 15.31
CA SER A 654 17.98 22.78 14.50
C SER A 654 16.95 23.71 15.13
N ILE A 655 16.15 24.35 14.27
CA ILE A 655 14.96 25.08 14.69
C ILE A 655 13.83 24.14 15.14
N ASP A 656 13.84 22.93 14.60
CA ASP A 656 12.94 21.86 14.97
C ASP A 656 13.48 21.13 16.20
N ILE A 657 12.72 21.18 17.30
CA ILE A 657 13.06 20.52 18.56
C ILE A 657 13.09 19.00 18.38
N GLU A 658 12.24 18.45 17.51
CA GLU A 658 12.21 17.02 17.26
C GLU A 658 13.53 16.53 16.66
N ALA A 659 14.04 17.23 15.64
CA ALA A 659 15.36 16.96 15.06
C ALA A 659 16.51 17.03 16.08
N VAL A 660 16.45 17.97 17.05
CA VAL A 660 17.43 18.07 18.14
C VAL A 660 17.38 16.82 19.03
N LEU A 661 16.18 16.40 19.44
CA LEU A 661 16.01 15.21 20.30
C LEU A 661 16.45 13.93 19.59
N ILE A 662 16.15 13.80 18.29
CA ILE A 662 16.60 12.66 17.48
C ILE A 662 18.14 12.63 17.42
N ALA A 663 18.80 13.76 17.14
CA ALA A 663 20.26 13.83 17.11
C ALA A 663 20.89 13.43 18.46
N MET A 664 20.30 13.87 19.58
CA MET A 664 20.72 13.46 20.92
C MET A 664 20.55 11.95 21.13
N SER A 665 19.44 11.37 20.65
CA SER A 665 19.25 9.92 20.69
C SER A 665 20.27 9.16 19.83
N CYS A 666 20.68 9.71 18.68
CA CYS A 666 21.68 9.05 17.83
C CYS A 666 23.08 9.02 18.47
N PHE A 667 23.44 10.02 19.27
CA PHE A 667 24.67 9.95 20.08
C PHE A 667 24.65 8.77 21.06
N CYS A 668 23.48 8.42 21.61
CA CYS A 668 23.32 7.22 22.44
C CYS A 668 23.64 5.95 21.64
N LEU A 669 23.15 5.85 20.40
CA LEU A 669 23.38 4.69 19.54
C LEU A 669 24.85 4.55 19.12
N LEU A 670 25.58 5.67 18.94
CA LEU A 670 27.03 5.63 18.73
C LEU A 670 27.78 5.09 19.96
N CYS A 671 27.33 5.46 21.17
CA CYS A 671 27.91 4.93 22.40
C CYS A 671 27.63 3.43 22.54
N GLU A 672 26.41 2.99 22.25
CA GLU A 672 26.04 1.59 22.27
C GLU A 672 26.84 0.75 21.25
N GLU A 673 27.06 1.25 20.02
CA GLU A 673 27.93 0.57 19.05
C GLU A 673 29.35 0.39 19.62
N ALA A 674 29.89 1.43 20.27
CA ALA A 674 31.21 1.38 20.89
C ALA A 674 31.27 0.38 22.06
N ASP A 675 30.22 0.33 22.90
CA ASP A 675 30.13 -0.61 24.02
C ASP A 675 30.07 -2.07 23.54
N ILE A 676 29.30 -2.34 22.48
CA ILE A 676 29.22 -3.68 21.86
C ILE A 676 30.59 -4.14 21.35
N ARG A 677 31.36 -3.22 20.75
CA ARG A 677 32.65 -3.50 20.12
C ARG A 677 33.83 -3.61 21.08
N CYS A 678 33.67 -3.17 22.33
CA CYS A 678 34.72 -3.14 23.34
C CYS A 678 34.75 -4.38 24.26
N THR A 679 34.03 -5.44 23.90
CA THR A 679 34.02 -6.70 24.66
C THR A 679 35.35 -7.47 24.59
N THR A 680 36.21 -7.17 23.62
CA THR A 680 37.55 -7.75 23.47
C THR A 680 38.60 -6.93 24.23
N GLU A 681 39.44 -7.57 25.07
CA GLU A 681 40.42 -6.94 25.98
C GLU A 681 41.40 -5.92 25.31
N GLU A 682 41.52 -5.94 23.99
CA GLU A 682 42.46 -5.10 23.21
C GLU A 682 41.93 -3.70 22.85
N VAL A 683 40.61 -3.45 22.91
CA VAL A 683 39.99 -2.22 22.37
C VAL A 683 39.17 -1.49 23.43
N THR A 684 39.62 -0.31 23.88
CA THR A 684 38.86 0.52 24.83
C THR A 684 37.80 1.38 24.14
N VAL A 685 36.70 1.68 24.85
CA VAL A 685 35.58 2.48 24.33
C VAL A 685 36.03 3.87 23.89
N THR A 686 36.95 4.48 24.64
CA THR A 686 37.55 5.79 24.32
C THR A 686 38.48 5.74 23.10
N THR A 687 39.00 4.57 22.71
CA THR A 687 39.76 4.41 21.46
C THR A 687 38.83 4.42 20.25
N LEU A 688 37.64 3.81 20.36
CA LEU A 688 36.64 3.79 19.30
C LEU A 688 35.87 5.12 19.20
N LEU A 689 35.54 5.72 20.36
CA LEU A 689 34.74 6.93 20.47
C LEU A 689 35.37 7.91 21.47
N PRO A 690 36.33 8.76 21.03
CA PRO A 690 37.11 9.61 21.93
C PRO A 690 36.29 10.53 22.84
N ASN A 691 35.13 11.00 22.39
CA ASN A 691 34.23 11.85 23.19
C ASN A 691 33.05 11.07 23.81
N TYR A 692 33.19 9.77 24.06
CA TYR A 692 32.13 8.88 24.55
C TYR A 692 31.33 9.44 25.74
N HIS A 693 32.00 9.90 26.80
CA HIS A 693 31.31 10.42 27.99
C HIS A 693 30.47 11.67 27.70
N LEU A 694 30.93 12.54 26.79
CA LEU A 694 30.15 13.69 26.35
C LEU A 694 28.88 13.25 25.59
N TYR A 695 29.00 12.22 24.75
CA TYR A 695 27.88 11.72 23.94
C TYR A 695 26.81 11.06 24.82
N GLN A 696 27.23 10.35 25.87
CA GLN A 696 26.32 9.86 26.91
C GLN A 696 25.61 11.00 27.65
N ASP A 697 26.34 12.05 28.05
CA ASP A 697 25.74 13.19 28.73
C ASP A 697 24.75 13.96 27.84
N LEU A 698 25.05 14.09 26.54
CA LEU A 698 24.14 14.63 25.54
C LEU A 698 22.89 13.75 25.41
N ALA A 699 23.03 12.44 25.28
CA ALA A 699 21.89 11.52 25.22
C ALA A 699 20.99 11.63 26.46
N GLN A 700 21.57 11.59 27.67
CA GLN A 700 20.82 11.71 28.93
C GLN A 700 20.09 13.05 29.05
N ALA A 701 20.66 14.13 28.52
CA ALA A 701 20.02 15.44 28.56
C ALA A 701 18.68 15.51 27.82
N SER A 702 18.41 14.59 26.88
CA SER A 702 17.13 14.51 26.14
C SER A 702 15.99 13.90 26.95
N THR A 703 16.32 13.06 27.95
CA THR A 703 15.33 12.31 28.77
C THR A 703 14.76 13.11 29.93
N ILE A 704 15.42 14.21 30.30
CA ILE A 704 15.00 15.09 31.39
C ILE A 704 13.97 16.05 30.83
N LEU A 705 12.77 16.09 31.44
CA LEU A 705 11.68 17.04 31.15
C LEU A 705 12.18 18.48 31.26
N THR A 706 12.83 18.99 30.22
CA THR A 706 13.30 20.38 30.16
C THR A 706 12.15 21.27 29.73
N THR A 707 11.85 22.26 30.58
CA THR A 707 10.91 23.35 30.32
C THR A 707 11.44 24.27 29.20
N GLY A 708 11.21 23.90 27.95
CA GLY A 708 11.35 24.77 26.76
C GLY A 708 12.69 24.70 26.01
N ARG A 709 12.64 25.01 24.69
CA ARG A 709 13.76 24.96 23.73
C ARG A 709 15.02 25.70 24.19
N ALA A 710 14.87 26.89 24.75
CA ALA A 710 16.00 27.72 25.19
C ALA A 710 16.79 27.09 26.34
N ALA A 711 16.12 26.40 27.26
CA ALA A 711 16.77 25.70 28.37
C ALA A 711 17.58 24.49 27.86
N LEU A 712 17.00 23.71 26.94
CA LEU A 712 17.68 22.59 26.28
C LEU A 712 18.93 23.07 25.52
N GLN A 713 18.81 24.13 24.72
CA GLN A 713 19.93 24.72 23.98
C GLN A 713 21.06 25.22 24.90
N LYS A 714 20.73 25.87 26.03
CA LYS A 714 21.74 26.29 27.03
C LYS A 714 22.47 25.09 27.64
N ARG A 715 21.76 23.98 27.88
CA ARG A 715 22.35 22.76 28.42
C ARG A 715 23.27 22.09 27.40
N ILE A 716 22.82 21.92 26.16
CA ILE A 716 23.64 21.43 25.04
C ILE A 716 24.92 22.27 24.95
N MET A 717 24.80 23.60 24.98
CA MET A 717 25.94 24.51 24.96
C MET A 717 26.94 24.32 26.10
N THR A 718 26.44 23.98 27.28
CA THR A 718 27.31 23.70 28.44
C THR A 718 28.08 22.40 28.24
N LEU A 719 27.43 21.39 27.68
CA LEU A 719 28.04 20.09 27.39
C LEU A 719 29.09 20.19 26.28
N LEU A 720 28.80 20.89 25.18
CA LEU A 720 29.73 21.04 24.05
C LEU A 720 31.05 21.73 24.42
N ARG A 721 31.09 22.51 25.51
CA ARG A 721 32.34 23.09 26.04
C ARG A 721 33.30 22.07 26.65
N ARG A 722 32.82 20.86 26.92
CA ARG A 722 33.59 19.74 27.48
C ARG A 722 34.18 18.82 26.40
N ILE A 723 34.12 19.22 25.13
CA ILE A 723 34.82 18.48 24.07
C ILE A 723 36.33 18.55 24.32
N GLU A 724 36.92 17.40 24.61
CA GLU A 724 38.36 17.26 24.87
C GLU A 724 39.10 16.89 23.58
N HIS A 725 38.51 16.02 22.76
CA HIS A 725 39.12 15.50 21.54
C HIS A 725 38.49 16.13 20.29
N CYS A 726 39.18 17.11 19.70
CA CYS A 726 38.77 17.76 18.45
C CYS A 726 39.25 16.97 17.22
N VAL A 727 38.81 15.72 17.09
CA VAL A 727 39.15 14.82 15.99
C VAL A 727 37.90 14.52 15.15
N ASN A 728 38.09 13.97 13.94
CA ASN A 728 37.00 13.41 13.15
C ASN A 728 35.88 14.42 12.86
N GLY A 729 34.61 14.10 13.14
CA GLY A 729 33.47 14.96 12.83
C GLY A 729 33.33 16.18 13.74
N VAL A 730 34.11 16.24 14.82
CA VAL A 730 34.11 17.35 15.78
C VAL A 730 34.83 18.57 15.25
N GLN A 731 35.91 18.36 14.47
CA GLN A 731 36.76 19.46 13.97
C GLN A 731 36.01 20.42 13.03
N PRO A 732 35.25 19.96 12.01
CA PRO A 732 34.46 20.85 11.16
C PRO A 732 33.38 21.63 11.92
N VAL A 733 32.81 21.01 12.95
CA VAL A 733 31.73 21.61 13.76
C VAL A 733 32.31 22.62 14.75
N ARG A 734 33.49 22.39 15.30
CA ARG A 734 34.14 23.34 16.23
C ARG A 734 34.36 24.70 15.59
N ASP A 735 34.70 24.74 14.30
CA ASP A 735 34.86 25.98 13.56
C ASP A 735 33.53 26.73 13.39
N VAL A 736 32.43 26.00 13.15
CA VAL A 736 31.06 26.53 13.12
C VAL A 736 30.60 26.98 14.52
N TYR A 737 30.88 26.20 15.57
CA TYR A 737 30.59 26.50 16.97
C TYR A 737 31.30 27.77 17.42
N LEU A 738 32.60 27.92 17.10
CA LEU A 738 33.34 29.15 17.33
C LEU A 738 32.68 30.30 16.58
N TYR A 739 32.31 30.12 15.31
CA TYR A 739 31.67 31.16 14.50
C TYR A 739 30.31 31.60 15.04
N VAL A 740 29.43 30.67 15.45
CA VAL A 740 28.11 30.96 16.04
C VAL A 740 28.24 31.59 17.43
N TYR A 741 29.19 31.10 18.25
CA TYR A 741 29.48 31.67 19.56
C TYR A 741 30.04 33.10 19.46
N PHE A 742 30.97 33.33 18.52
CA PHE A 742 31.49 34.66 18.21
C PHE A 742 30.40 35.56 17.63
N PHE A 743 29.56 35.07 16.72
CA PHE A 743 28.44 35.83 16.15
C PHE A 743 27.42 36.24 17.22
N HIS A 744 27.01 35.33 18.11
CA HIS A 744 26.05 35.64 19.17
C HIS A 744 26.62 36.59 20.23
N SER A 745 27.93 36.50 20.49
CA SER A 745 28.66 37.44 21.35
C SER A 745 28.83 38.81 20.67
N PHE A 746 29.08 38.83 19.36
CA PHE A 746 29.22 40.01 18.52
C PHE A 746 27.88 40.75 18.31
N LEU A 747 26.77 40.03 18.11
CA LEU A 747 25.42 40.60 18.04
C LEU A 747 25.00 41.21 19.37
N ARG A 748 25.31 40.55 20.50
CA ARG A 748 25.12 41.14 21.83
C ARG A 748 25.94 42.42 21.99
N LEU A 749 27.19 42.41 21.54
CA LEU A 749 28.05 43.58 21.59
C LEU A 749 27.51 44.73 20.71
N ILE A 750 26.99 44.43 19.51
CA ILE A 750 26.37 45.41 18.61
C ILE A 750 25.07 45.99 19.20
N LEU A 751 24.22 45.14 19.78
CA LEU A 751 23.00 45.57 20.49
C LEU A 751 23.32 46.46 21.70
N ILE A 752 24.45 46.21 22.37
CA ILE A 752 24.95 47.04 23.48
C ILE A 752 25.54 48.37 22.97
N ILE A 753 26.18 48.40 21.79
CA ILE A 753 26.89 49.57 21.26
C ILE A 753 25.99 50.47 20.37
N GLY A 754 24.83 50.01 19.91
CA GLY A 754 23.84 50.86 19.22
C GLY A 754 24.25 51.34 17.82
N LEU A 755 25.17 50.66 17.14
CA LEU A 755 25.64 51.02 15.78
C LEU A 755 24.79 50.34 14.69
N PHE A 756 23.56 50.84 14.46
CA PHE A 756 22.70 50.36 13.37
C PHE A 756 23.11 50.90 11.98
N GLY A 757 23.83 52.03 11.90
CA GLY A 757 24.04 52.78 10.65
C GLY A 757 25.13 52.26 9.71
N PHE A 758 26.07 51.43 10.15
CA PHE A 758 27.23 51.01 9.34
C PHE A 758 27.02 49.70 8.58
N PHE A 759 25.83 49.09 8.69
CA PHE A 759 25.63 47.67 8.39
C PHE A 759 25.20 47.37 6.94
N PHE A 760 24.76 48.36 6.16
CA PHE A 760 24.17 48.08 4.83
C PHE A 760 25.18 47.62 3.75
N ALA A 761 26.48 47.89 3.91
CA ALA A 761 27.48 47.54 2.89
C ALA A 761 28.03 46.10 3.00
N ASN A 762 27.97 45.46 4.18
CA ASN A 762 28.50 44.11 4.42
C ASN A 762 27.42 43.02 4.57
N ILE A 763 26.13 43.39 4.64
CA ILE A 763 24.99 42.45 4.65
C ILE A 763 25.01 41.52 3.44
N ASN A 764 25.45 41.96 2.26
CA ASN A 764 25.42 41.14 1.05
C ASN A 764 26.43 39.97 1.06
N TYR A 765 27.60 40.14 1.68
CA TYR A 765 28.53 39.01 1.92
C TYR A 765 28.03 38.09 3.04
N PHE A 766 27.36 38.66 4.05
CA PHE A 766 26.79 37.93 5.19
C PHE A 766 25.55 37.10 4.82
N MET A 767 24.67 37.64 3.98
CA MET A 767 23.51 36.95 3.43
C MET A 767 23.97 35.74 2.61
N HIS A 768 25.03 35.87 1.82
CA HIS A 768 25.60 34.76 1.06
C HIS A 768 26.15 33.62 1.95
N PHE A 769 26.67 33.93 3.15
CA PHE A 769 27.18 32.96 4.12
C PHE A 769 26.05 32.29 4.93
N PHE A 770 25.02 33.04 5.34
CA PHE A 770 23.80 32.50 5.96
C PHE A 770 22.97 31.66 4.98
N PHE A 771 23.02 31.97 3.68
CA PHE A 771 22.45 31.16 2.60
C PHE A 771 23.17 29.81 2.46
N LEU A 772 24.48 29.77 2.72
CA LEU A 772 25.31 28.56 2.68
C LEU A 772 25.11 27.63 3.90
N PHE A 773 24.62 28.16 5.03
CA PHE A 773 24.38 27.42 6.28
C PHE A 773 22.90 27.37 6.72
N GLY A 774 21.96 27.78 5.86
CA GLY A 774 20.52 27.52 6.03
C GLY A 774 19.83 28.17 7.24
N PHE A 775 20.35 29.28 7.78
CA PHE A 775 19.86 29.86 9.04
C PHE A 775 18.64 30.81 8.93
N PHE A 776 17.99 30.93 7.76
CA PHE A 776 16.69 31.60 7.61
C PHE A 776 15.79 30.86 6.59
N PRO A 777 14.50 30.58 6.90
CA PRO A 777 13.47 30.54 5.88
C PRO A 777 13.16 31.97 5.42
N VAL A 778 12.90 32.08 4.12
CA VAL A 778 12.27 33.20 3.41
C VAL A 778 11.24 33.94 4.29
N LEU A 779 11.39 35.27 4.37
CA LEU A 779 10.31 36.17 4.78
C LEU A 779 9.49 36.56 3.55
#